data_AF-A0A7S1D882-F1
#
_entry.id   AF-A0A7S1D882-F1
#
_cell.length_a   1.000
_cell.length_b   1.000
_cell.length_c   1.000
_cell.angle_alpha   90.00
_cell.angle_beta   90.00
_cell.angle_gamma   90.00
#
_symmetry.space_group_name_H-M   'P 1'
#
loop_
_entity.id
_entity.type
_entity.pdbx_description
1 polymer ?
#
loop_
_entity_poly.entity_id
_entity_poly.type
_entity_poly.pdbx_seq_one_letter_code
_entity_poly.pdbx_strand_id
1 'polypeptide(L)'
;VPIISIEGYGEASAVFMCEKLKIKSFNDKAKLQQAKDETYLKGFNFGIMEVGEYKGKKVSEAKPIIKQEMIDRNEAHLYFEPESKVMSRTGDECVVAATDQWYLAYGEESWTKAVQEHVLDGAKFNAYDDVALSKYEYTTGWLKEWACTRQFGLGTFLPWDTQWVIESLSDSTIYMAYYTISHLLQGEDNLNGETSKAPGKIDPKDLTKEVFDFIYQKAPLPADSPIPKETLAKMRAEFRYWYPMDLRVSAKDLIPNHLTMALFNHAAVWEDDPGMWPRGYYTNGHVLVDAEKMSKSKGNFLIMDDTIEQFTADATRFACADAGDSLDDANFSRETADMAIVSLSNEEAWIGETLATPELRKSGDLNFMDKVLLNETNRLIEVTKDAFSRMQFREGLQRGWFEMMLARNDYRSWCQDGAVPMHHDVIRKWAESLVVMICPICPHWSEKLWKVLGKEGFAVKASWPTSDHEDKVLTRQAAFLRSSLKNFRAQAGKAKKGWKQAEILVTDSYPQFKVDILLWMQGQYDGSDFPKSFMGDLKKWTGENISDKKLIKFAMQFAAFVKKECGDVGAVAMDVNLPFDQKAILDVSKQYILAQLNLPSVTLINLDKDEAGKDVPDRIKENVTPGKPYMWFH
;
A
#
# COMPACT_ATOMS: atom_id res chain seq x y z
N VAL A 1 -24.10 -0.01 49.72
CA VAL A 1 -24.94 -1.24 49.72
C VAL A 1 -24.26 -2.24 48.82
N PRO A 2 -23.91 -3.44 49.31
CA PRO A 2 -23.31 -4.49 48.49
C PRO A 2 -24.39 -5.11 47.59
N ILE A 3 -24.28 -4.93 46.28
CA ILE A 3 -25.25 -5.45 45.29
C ILE A 3 -24.56 -6.40 44.31
N ILE A 4 -23.32 -6.09 43.93
CA ILE A 4 -22.51 -6.86 42.98
C ILE A 4 -21.17 -7.13 43.65
N SER A 5 -20.75 -8.40 43.66
CA SER A 5 -19.40 -8.80 44.04
C SER A 5 -18.56 -9.05 42.79
N ILE A 6 -17.32 -8.55 42.79
CA ILE A 6 -16.36 -8.77 41.71
C ILE A 6 -15.13 -9.45 42.31
N GLU A 7 -14.73 -10.58 41.72
CA GLU A 7 -13.56 -11.33 42.17
C GLU A 7 -12.30 -10.43 42.16
N GLY A 8 -11.59 -10.40 43.29
CA GLY A 8 -10.42 -9.54 43.52
C GLY A 8 -10.71 -8.09 43.94
N TYR A 9 -11.97 -7.64 43.91
CA TYR A 9 -12.41 -6.27 44.23
C TYR A 9 -13.43 -6.26 45.38
N GLY A 10 -14.08 -7.41 45.63
CA GLY A 10 -15.06 -7.62 46.70
C GLY A 10 -16.45 -7.06 46.38
N GLU A 11 -17.28 -6.96 47.42
CA GLU A 11 -18.68 -6.51 47.36
C GLU A 11 -18.84 -4.99 47.25
N ALA A 12 -17.74 -4.24 47.40
CA ALA A 12 -17.68 -2.78 47.38
C ALA A 12 -16.62 -2.29 46.37
N SER A 13 -16.70 -2.78 45.14
CA SER A 13 -15.70 -2.56 44.08
C SER A 13 -15.37 -1.08 43.81
N ALA A 14 -16.37 -0.19 43.88
CA ALA A 14 -16.16 1.25 43.73
C ALA A 14 -15.32 1.85 44.89
N VAL A 15 -15.60 1.44 46.14
CA VAL A 15 -14.83 1.88 47.32
C VAL A 15 -13.40 1.39 47.21
N PHE A 16 -13.23 0.09 46.91
CA PHE A 16 -11.92 -0.52 46.70
C PHE A 16 -11.10 0.24 45.65
N MET A 17 -11.69 0.59 44.50
CA MET A 17 -10.96 1.30 43.45
C MET A 17 -10.65 2.76 43.80
N CYS A 18 -11.55 3.45 44.49
CA CYS A 18 -11.28 4.80 44.98
C CYS A 18 -10.12 4.83 45.99
N GLU A 19 -10.05 3.85 46.90
CA GLU A 19 -8.97 3.71 47.86
C GLU A 19 -7.65 3.34 47.17
N LYS A 20 -7.67 2.36 46.27
CA LYS A 20 -6.51 1.91 45.47
C LYS A 20 -5.89 3.06 44.66
N LEU A 21 -6.72 3.87 44.00
CA LEU A 21 -6.28 5.01 43.19
C LEU A 21 -6.05 6.30 44.00
N LYS A 22 -6.29 6.26 45.32
CA LYS A 22 -6.17 7.39 46.25
C LYS A 22 -6.95 8.61 45.74
N ILE A 23 -8.20 8.40 45.37
CA ILE A 23 -9.13 9.45 44.92
C ILE A 23 -9.59 10.23 46.14
N LYS A 24 -9.44 11.55 46.13
CA LYS A 24 -9.77 12.42 47.27
C LYS A 24 -10.84 13.44 46.96
N SER A 25 -11.12 13.68 45.69
CA SER A 25 -12.11 14.65 45.24
C SER A 25 -12.87 14.15 44.00
N PHE A 26 -14.12 14.57 43.85
CA PHE A 26 -14.88 14.39 42.61
C PHE A 26 -14.25 15.13 41.41
N ASN A 27 -13.28 16.02 41.66
CA ASN A 27 -12.50 16.72 40.63
C ASN A 27 -11.34 15.89 40.06
N ASP A 28 -11.04 14.71 40.63
CA ASP A 28 -9.98 13.80 40.14
C ASP A 28 -10.43 13.05 38.87
N LYS A 29 -10.88 13.78 37.84
CA LYS A 29 -11.60 13.25 36.67
C LYS A 29 -10.89 12.08 35.99
N ALA A 30 -9.57 12.17 35.79
CA ALA A 30 -8.80 11.10 35.15
C ALA A 30 -8.81 9.80 35.97
N LYS A 31 -8.64 9.90 37.30
CA LYS A 31 -8.66 8.73 38.19
C LYS A 31 -10.06 8.15 38.34
N LEU A 32 -11.08 9.01 38.38
CA LEU A 32 -12.48 8.59 38.43
C LEU A 32 -12.89 7.87 37.14
N GLN A 33 -12.45 8.37 35.99
CA GLN A 33 -12.68 7.70 34.71
C GLN A 33 -12.01 6.32 34.68
N GLN A 34 -10.74 6.23 35.08
CA GLN A 34 -10.05 4.94 35.22
C GLN A 34 -10.77 3.98 36.18
N ALA A 35 -11.19 4.45 37.35
CA ALA A 35 -11.95 3.65 38.32
C ALA A 35 -13.26 3.15 37.72
N LYS A 36 -13.99 4.03 37.00
CA LYS A 36 -15.25 3.69 36.33
C LYS A 36 -15.02 2.63 35.27
N ASP A 37 -14.10 2.84 34.34
CA ASP A 37 -13.89 1.92 33.21
C ASP A 37 -13.49 0.51 33.69
N GLU A 38 -12.59 0.42 34.68
CA GLU A 38 -12.14 -0.85 35.24
C GLU A 38 -13.25 -1.58 36.00
N THR A 39 -14.00 -0.86 36.85
CA THR A 39 -15.11 -1.47 37.62
C THR A 39 -16.30 -1.83 36.76
N TYR A 40 -16.64 -1.03 35.76
CA TYR A 40 -17.80 -1.25 34.89
C TYR A 40 -17.57 -2.45 33.97
N LEU A 41 -16.40 -2.54 33.34
CA LEU A 41 -16.05 -3.65 32.46
C LEU A 41 -15.97 -4.98 33.22
N LYS A 42 -15.26 -4.99 34.37
CA LYS A 42 -15.17 -6.20 35.20
C LYS A 42 -16.50 -6.56 35.85
N GLY A 43 -17.27 -5.56 36.26
CA GLY A 43 -18.60 -5.75 36.83
C GLY A 43 -19.55 -6.39 35.84
N PHE A 44 -19.51 -5.98 34.57
CA PHE A 44 -20.35 -6.59 33.53
C PHE A 44 -19.93 -8.04 33.22
N ASN A 45 -18.63 -8.31 33.02
CA ASN A 45 -18.14 -9.61 32.57
C ASN A 45 -18.02 -10.67 33.69
N PHE A 46 -17.67 -10.24 34.90
CA PHE A 46 -17.30 -11.13 36.02
C PHE A 46 -18.07 -10.85 37.30
N GLY A 47 -18.87 -9.77 37.35
CA GLY A 47 -19.65 -9.45 38.54
C GLY A 47 -20.75 -10.46 38.78
N ILE A 48 -20.97 -10.81 40.05
CA ILE A 48 -22.01 -11.71 40.53
C ILE A 48 -23.00 -10.91 41.39
N MET A 49 -24.29 -11.10 41.15
CA MET A 49 -25.35 -10.47 41.94
C MET A 49 -25.39 -11.06 43.36
N GLU A 50 -25.39 -10.22 44.40
CA GLU A 50 -25.36 -10.66 45.81
C GLU A 50 -26.72 -10.60 46.51
N VAL A 51 -27.67 -9.90 45.91
CA VAL A 51 -28.98 -9.58 46.49
C VAL A 51 -30.10 -9.76 45.46
N GLY A 52 -31.33 -9.97 45.94
CA GLY A 52 -32.52 -10.11 45.11
C GLY A 52 -32.71 -11.51 44.49
N GLU A 53 -33.69 -11.63 43.61
CA GLU A 53 -34.11 -12.89 42.96
C GLU A 53 -33.03 -13.48 42.03
N TYR A 54 -32.07 -12.66 41.60
CA TYR A 54 -30.98 -13.05 40.70
C TYR A 54 -29.65 -13.31 41.41
N LYS A 55 -29.68 -13.46 42.74
CA LYS A 55 -28.47 -13.75 43.52
C LYS A 55 -27.72 -14.98 42.96
N GLY A 56 -26.40 -14.85 42.82
CA GLY A 56 -25.52 -15.88 42.28
C GLY A 56 -25.40 -15.90 40.75
N LYS A 57 -26.20 -15.13 40.01
CA LYS A 57 -26.06 -14.99 38.56
C LYS A 57 -25.04 -13.91 38.19
N LYS A 58 -24.46 -14.06 36.99
CA LYS A 58 -23.60 -13.02 36.40
C LYS A 58 -24.41 -11.78 36.04
N VAL A 59 -23.80 -10.61 36.18
CA VAL A 59 -24.44 -9.32 35.84
C VAL A 59 -24.84 -9.27 34.37
N SER A 60 -24.02 -9.81 33.45
CA SER A 60 -24.34 -9.86 32.01
C SER A 60 -25.63 -10.64 31.69
N GLU A 61 -25.96 -11.64 32.50
CA GLU A 61 -27.17 -12.45 32.37
C GLU A 61 -28.37 -11.81 33.08
N ALA A 62 -28.15 -11.24 34.26
CA ALA A 62 -29.22 -10.66 35.08
C ALA A 62 -29.69 -9.29 34.57
N LYS A 63 -28.78 -8.46 34.03
CA LYS A 63 -29.08 -7.07 33.62
C LYS A 63 -30.22 -6.96 32.59
N PRO A 64 -30.28 -7.76 31.50
CA PRO A 64 -31.40 -7.70 30.56
C PRO A 64 -32.74 -8.09 31.19
N ILE A 65 -32.73 -9.07 32.09
CA ILE A 65 -33.94 -9.58 32.76
C ILE A 65 -34.48 -8.51 33.72
N ILE A 66 -33.63 -7.99 34.61
CA ILE A 66 -34.00 -6.93 35.56
C ILE A 66 -34.51 -5.70 34.81
N LYS A 67 -33.85 -5.31 33.71
CA LYS A 67 -34.31 -4.21 32.85
C LYS A 67 -35.75 -4.45 32.37
N GLN A 68 -36.03 -5.65 31.85
CA GLN A 68 -37.36 -5.98 31.34
C GLN A 68 -38.40 -6.01 32.45
N GLU A 69 -38.08 -6.61 33.60
CA GLU A 69 -39.00 -6.63 34.75
C GLU A 69 -39.33 -5.24 35.28
N MET A 70 -38.35 -4.34 35.36
CA MET A 70 -38.60 -2.96 35.78
C MET A 70 -39.52 -2.24 34.79
N ILE A 71 -39.39 -2.52 33.48
CA ILE A 71 -40.29 -1.99 32.45
C ILE A 71 -41.69 -2.59 32.61
N ASP A 72 -41.80 -3.90 32.76
CA ASP A 72 -43.07 -4.62 32.90
C ASP A 72 -43.84 -4.20 34.17
N ARG A 73 -43.10 -3.87 35.24
CA ARG A 73 -43.62 -3.34 36.51
C ARG A 73 -43.89 -1.83 36.47
N ASN A 74 -43.61 -1.17 35.34
CA ASN A 74 -43.75 0.28 35.15
C ASN A 74 -42.93 1.13 36.15
N GLU A 75 -41.77 0.61 36.57
CA GLU A 75 -40.78 1.27 37.42
C GLU A 75 -39.65 1.93 36.62
N ALA A 76 -39.51 1.56 35.34
CA ALA A 76 -38.55 2.13 34.40
C ALA A 76 -39.15 2.31 33.01
N HIS A 77 -38.62 3.27 32.27
CA HIS A 77 -38.92 3.48 30.85
C HIS A 77 -37.63 3.49 30.04
N LEU A 78 -37.74 3.09 28.77
CA LEU A 78 -36.64 3.24 27.83
C LEU A 78 -36.49 4.71 27.47
N TYR A 79 -35.28 5.22 27.64
CA TYR A 79 -34.87 6.54 27.21
C TYR A 79 -33.73 6.37 26.21
N PHE A 80 -33.87 7.03 25.06
CA PHE A 80 -32.90 7.00 23.99
C PHE A 80 -32.33 8.41 23.80
N GLU A 81 -31.01 8.50 23.73
CA GLU A 81 -30.28 9.75 23.54
C GLU A 81 -29.10 9.46 22.60
N PRO A 82 -28.69 10.43 21.75
CA PRO A 82 -27.44 10.29 21.01
C PRO A 82 -26.26 10.08 21.97
N GLU A 83 -25.36 9.15 21.65
CA GLU A 83 -24.19 8.85 22.49
C GLU A 83 -23.26 10.06 22.67
N SER A 84 -23.27 10.97 21.70
CA SER A 84 -22.57 12.25 21.72
C SER A 84 -23.41 13.32 21.03
N LYS A 85 -23.04 14.59 21.21
CA LYS A 85 -23.72 15.70 20.53
C LYS A 85 -23.62 15.54 19.02
N VAL A 86 -24.77 15.36 18.36
CA VAL A 86 -24.89 15.28 16.90
C VAL A 86 -25.51 16.57 16.39
N MET A 87 -24.86 17.21 15.41
CA MET A 87 -25.35 18.43 14.77
C MET A 87 -25.81 18.15 13.35
N SER A 88 -26.99 18.67 13.00
CA SER A 88 -27.49 18.61 11.63
C SER A 88 -26.76 19.60 10.71
N ARG A 89 -26.98 19.46 9.39
CA ARG A 89 -26.48 20.44 8.42
C ARG A 89 -27.12 21.84 8.56
N THR A 90 -28.31 21.93 9.15
CA THR A 90 -29.00 23.20 9.43
C THR A 90 -28.50 23.88 10.72
N GLY A 91 -27.62 23.21 11.48
CA GLY A 91 -27.09 23.71 12.75
C GLY A 91 -27.94 23.36 13.96
N ASP A 92 -28.94 22.48 13.80
CA ASP A 92 -29.78 22.00 14.89
C ASP A 92 -29.11 20.83 15.62
N GLU A 93 -29.35 20.73 16.93
CA GLU A 93 -28.91 19.59 17.73
C GLU A 93 -29.88 18.42 17.56
N CYS A 94 -29.38 17.29 17.08
CA CYS A 94 -30.20 16.12 16.78
C CYS A 94 -30.62 15.39 18.07
N VAL A 95 -31.79 14.77 18.03
CA VAL A 95 -32.34 13.92 19.09
C VAL A 95 -32.70 12.54 18.54
N VAL A 96 -32.87 11.53 19.40
CA VAL A 96 -33.45 10.25 19.00
C VAL A 96 -34.97 10.39 19.01
N ALA A 97 -35.61 10.02 17.91
CA ALA A 97 -37.06 10.06 17.78
C ALA A 97 -37.61 8.68 17.41
N ALA A 98 -38.71 8.29 18.02
CA ALA A 98 -39.49 7.13 17.60
C ALA A 98 -40.55 7.60 16.60
N THR A 99 -40.31 7.34 15.32
CA THR A 99 -41.16 7.81 14.22
C THR A 99 -41.41 6.68 13.23
N ASP A 100 -42.54 6.74 12.54
CA ASP A 100 -42.81 5.87 11.39
C ASP A 100 -41.82 6.19 10.26
N GLN A 101 -41.14 5.17 9.76
CA GLN A 101 -40.02 5.34 8.85
C GLN A 101 -39.81 4.05 8.03
N TRP A 102 -39.62 4.19 6.72
CA TRP A 102 -39.14 3.08 5.89
C TRP A 102 -37.66 2.83 6.17
N TYR A 103 -37.28 1.57 6.35
CA TYR A 103 -35.91 1.18 6.66
C TYR A 103 -35.47 -0.07 5.88
N LEU A 104 -34.17 -0.20 5.69
CA LEU A 104 -33.52 -1.41 5.20
C LEU A 104 -33.07 -2.25 6.41
N ALA A 105 -33.46 -3.51 6.43
CA ALA A 105 -33.24 -4.43 7.56
C ALA A 105 -31.89 -5.15 7.47
N TYR A 106 -30.78 -4.41 7.41
CA TYR A 106 -29.44 -5.04 7.26
C TYR A 106 -29.07 -5.98 8.42
N GLY A 107 -29.73 -5.84 9.58
CA GLY A 107 -29.54 -6.69 10.74
C GLY A 107 -30.10 -8.12 10.63
N GLU A 108 -30.76 -8.47 9.52
CA GLU A 108 -31.26 -9.84 9.29
C GLU A 108 -30.09 -10.83 9.25
N GLU A 109 -30.23 -11.95 9.97
CA GLU A 109 -29.15 -12.92 10.18
C GLU A 109 -28.71 -13.59 8.87
N SER A 110 -29.67 -13.97 8.02
CA SER A 110 -29.43 -14.57 6.70
C SER A 110 -28.57 -13.64 5.82
N TRP A 111 -28.96 -12.37 5.75
CA TRP A 111 -28.33 -11.35 4.90
C TRP A 111 -26.94 -10.96 5.41
N THR A 112 -26.81 -10.76 6.73
CA THR A 112 -25.53 -10.47 7.39
C THR A 112 -24.54 -11.59 7.15
N LYS A 113 -24.96 -12.84 7.37
CA LYS A 113 -24.11 -14.01 7.21
C LYS A 113 -23.63 -14.16 5.77
N ALA A 114 -24.53 -13.98 4.79
CA ALA A 114 -24.17 -14.08 3.38
C ALA A 114 -23.10 -13.06 2.97
N VAL A 115 -23.24 -11.80 3.42
CA VAL A 115 -22.25 -10.74 3.16
C VAL A 115 -20.92 -11.04 3.87
N GLN A 116 -20.95 -11.50 5.13
CA GLN A 116 -19.73 -11.86 5.87
C GLN A 116 -18.97 -13.01 5.21
N GLU A 117 -19.66 -14.06 4.78
CA GLU A 117 -19.06 -15.19 4.07
C GLU A 117 -18.39 -14.77 2.75
N HIS A 118 -18.91 -13.74 2.09
CA HIS A 118 -18.29 -13.18 0.89
C HIS A 118 -17.08 -12.32 1.19
N VAL A 119 -17.19 -11.40 2.15
CA VAL A 119 -16.14 -10.43 2.49
C VAL A 119 -14.91 -11.10 3.13
N LEU A 120 -15.13 -12.12 3.96
CA LEU A 120 -14.05 -12.81 4.68
C LEU A 120 -13.36 -13.90 3.84
N ASP A 121 -13.87 -14.18 2.65
CA ASP A 121 -13.28 -15.13 1.71
C ASP A 121 -12.36 -14.39 0.73
N GLY A 122 -11.04 -14.48 0.97
CA GLY A 122 -10.02 -13.82 0.15
C GLY A 122 -9.96 -14.28 -1.32
N ALA A 123 -10.66 -15.36 -1.69
CA ALA A 123 -10.83 -15.74 -3.09
C ALA A 123 -11.98 -15.00 -3.79
N LYS A 124 -12.92 -14.43 -3.03
CA LYS A 124 -14.12 -13.73 -3.54
C LYS A 124 -14.03 -12.21 -3.38
N PHE A 125 -13.41 -11.75 -2.30
CA PHE A 125 -13.31 -10.33 -1.97
C PHE A 125 -11.90 -9.93 -1.53
N ASN A 126 -11.40 -8.81 -2.05
CA ASN A 126 -10.13 -8.22 -1.63
C ASN A 126 -10.32 -6.82 -1.03
N ALA A 127 -10.01 -6.66 0.26
CA ALA A 127 -10.02 -5.37 0.96
C ALA A 127 -8.70 -4.59 0.84
N TYR A 128 -7.66 -5.20 0.25
CA TYR A 128 -6.30 -4.68 0.06
C TYR A 128 -5.51 -4.33 1.34
N ASP A 129 -6.17 -4.30 2.50
CA ASP A 129 -5.58 -3.98 3.80
C ASP A 129 -6.33 -4.74 4.92
N ASP A 130 -5.59 -5.35 5.84
CA ASP A 130 -6.14 -6.19 6.93
C ASP A 130 -6.97 -5.36 7.94
N VAL A 131 -6.61 -4.10 8.15
CA VAL A 131 -7.35 -3.18 9.02
C VAL A 131 -8.66 -2.77 8.34
N ALA A 132 -8.68 -2.60 7.01
CA ALA A 132 -9.91 -2.39 6.26
C ALA A 132 -10.83 -3.61 6.36
N LEU A 133 -10.30 -4.82 6.16
CA LEU A 133 -11.06 -6.07 6.29
C LEU A 133 -11.72 -6.20 7.66
N SER A 134 -10.95 -5.95 8.73
CA SER A 134 -11.45 -5.97 10.11
C SER A 134 -12.58 -4.97 10.35
N LYS A 135 -12.54 -3.80 9.69
CA LYS A 135 -13.61 -2.81 9.76
C LYS A 135 -14.87 -3.25 9.01
N TYR A 136 -14.74 -3.95 7.88
CA TYR A 136 -15.91 -4.53 7.20
C TYR A 136 -16.54 -5.63 8.05
N GLU A 137 -15.74 -6.51 8.65
CA GLU A 137 -16.24 -7.56 9.56
C GLU A 137 -17.00 -6.94 10.75
N TYR A 138 -16.42 -5.93 11.40
CA TYR A 138 -17.08 -5.21 12.48
C TYR A 138 -18.38 -4.55 12.02
N THR A 139 -18.34 -3.82 10.90
CA THR A 139 -19.49 -3.05 10.41
C THR A 139 -20.64 -3.97 10.02
N THR A 140 -20.37 -5.07 9.32
CA THR A 140 -21.41 -6.04 8.92
C THR A 140 -22.14 -6.64 10.12
N GLY A 141 -21.44 -6.89 11.24
CA GLY A 141 -22.08 -7.36 12.48
C GLY A 141 -22.81 -6.27 13.26
N TRP A 142 -22.35 -5.02 13.16
CA TRP A 142 -22.91 -3.87 13.87
C TRP A 142 -24.15 -3.26 13.18
N LEU A 143 -24.17 -3.24 11.84
CA LEU A 143 -25.24 -2.62 11.06
C LEU A 143 -26.57 -3.35 11.30
N LYS A 144 -27.63 -2.59 11.61
CA LYS A 144 -28.99 -3.10 11.86
C LYS A 144 -29.98 -2.45 10.91
N GLU A 145 -31.06 -1.88 11.42
CA GLU A 145 -32.04 -1.14 10.63
C GLU A 145 -31.46 0.20 10.20
N TRP A 146 -31.56 0.52 8.90
CA TRP A 146 -31.14 1.81 8.35
C TRP A 146 -32.33 2.57 7.79
N ALA A 147 -32.65 3.73 8.36
CA ALA A 147 -33.71 4.61 7.88
C ALA A 147 -33.37 5.17 6.48
N CYS A 148 -33.98 4.60 5.44
CA CYS A 148 -33.61 4.81 4.03
C CYS A 148 -34.41 5.90 3.31
N THR A 149 -35.33 6.58 3.99
CA THR A 149 -36.15 7.65 3.41
C THR A 149 -36.10 8.94 4.22
N ARG A 150 -36.48 10.06 3.59
CA ARG A 150 -36.63 11.40 4.19
C ARG A 150 -37.90 12.05 3.66
N GLN A 151 -38.43 13.03 4.39
CA GLN A 151 -39.58 13.83 3.96
C GLN A 151 -39.19 15.10 3.18
N PHE A 152 -37.91 15.45 3.16
CA PHE A 152 -37.38 16.65 2.52
C PHE A 152 -36.01 16.38 1.91
N GLY A 153 -35.74 17.00 0.76
CA GLY A 153 -34.48 16.89 0.03
C GLY A 153 -34.70 16.65 -1.47
N LEU A 154 -33.60 16.58 -2.21
CA LEU A 154 -33.58 16.09 -3.59
C LEU A 154 -33.34 14.58 -3.58
N GLY A 155 -33.90 13.86 -4.56
CA GLY A 155 -33.70 12.42 -4.70
C GLY A 155 -34.83 11.77 -5.50
N THR A 156 -34.86 10.44 -5.47
CA THR A 156 -35.92 9.64 -6.09
C THR A 156 -37.03 9.37 -5.08
N PHE A 157 -38.30 9.59 -5.45
CA PHE A 157 -39.44 9.25 -4.59
C PHE A 157 -39.58 7.74 -4.43
N LEU A 158 -40.02 7.29 -3.24
CA LEU A 158 -40.36 5.90 -3.03
C LEU A 158 -41.60 5.55 -3.89
N PRO A 159 -41.55 4.51 -4.75
CA PRO A 159 -42.53 4.37 -5.83
C PRO A 159 -43.94 3.97 -5.34
N TRP A 160 -44.07 3.38 -4.15
CA TRP A 160 -45.36 3.05 -3.54
C TRP A 160 -45.81 4.04 -2.46
N ASP A 161 -44.96 4.98 -2.06
CA ASP A 161 -45.28 5.99 -1.04
C ASP A 161 -44.50 7.28 -1.30
N THR A 162 -45.00 8.08 -2.25
CA THR A 162 -44.32 9.27 -2.78
C THR A 162 -44.26 10.44 -1.80
N GLN A 163 -44.75 10.28 -0.57
CA GLN A 163 -44.50 11.24 0.51
C GLN A 163 -43.03 11.19 0.96
N TRP A 164 -42.35 10.08 0.66
CA TRP A 164 -40.97 9.83 1.02
C TRP A 164 -40.04 9.94 -0.19
N VAL A 165 -38.88 10.55 0.04
CA VAL A 165 -37.73 10.58 -0.88
C VAL A 165 -36.67 9.64 -0.33
N ILE A 166 -36.07 8.81 -1.20
CA ILE A 166 -34.98 7.91 -0.82
C ILE A 166 -33.75 8.74 -0.46
N GLU A 167 -33.06 8.39 0.63
CA GLU A 167 -31.88 9.12 1.08
C GLU A 167 -30.60 8.68 0.35
N SER A 168 -29.61 9.58 0.30
CA SER A 168 -28.41 9.48 -0.53
C SER A 168 -27.53 8.23 -0.32
N LEU A 169 -27.50 7.64 0.87
CA LEU A 169 -26.70 6.43 1.13
C LEU A 169 -27.44 5.15 0.71
N SER A 170 -28.75 5.24 0.44
CA SER A 170 -29.60 4.10 0.09
C SER A 170 -29.81 3.97 -1.42
N ASP A 171 -29.87 5.09 -2.17
CA ASP A 171 -29.96 5.08 -3.64
C ASP A 171 -28.61 4.96 -4.36
N SER A 172 -27.51 4.93 -3.60
CA SER A 172 -26.14 4.88 -4.13
C SER A 172 -25.47 3.51 -4.02
N THR A 173 -26.20 2.42 -3.84
CA THR A 173 -25.60 1.12 -3.46
C THR A 173 -25.33 0.16 -4.63
N ILE A 174 -26.09 0.26 -5.73
CA ILE A 174 -25.98 -0.63 -6.91
C ILE A 174 -25.91 0.12 -8.24
N TYR A 175 -25.74 1.44 -8.20
CA TYR A 175 -25.74 2.30 -9.39
C TYR A 175 -24.59 2.00 -10.38
N MET A 176 -23.59 1.23 -9.96
CA MET A 176 -22.52 0.77 -10.84
C MET A 176 -23.06 -0.17 -11.93
N ALA A 177 -24.14 -0.91 -11.67
CA ALA A 177 -24.83 -1.68 -12.70
C ALA A 177 -25.42 -0.76 -13.78
N TYR A 178 -25.94 0.43 -13.40
CA TYR A 178 -26.45 1.42 -14.35
C TYR A 178 -25.34 1.98 -15.26
N TYR A 179 -24.10 2.11 -14.79
CA TYR A 179 -22.98 2.52 -15.65
C TYR A 179 -22.83 1.64 -16.89
N THR A 180 -23.11 0.33 -16.78
CA THR A 180 -22.95 -0.62 -17.89
C THR A 180 -23.90 -0.32 -19.06
N ILE A 181 -25.04 0.32 -18.80
CA ILE A 181 -26.06 0.58 -19.83
C ILE A 181 -26.32 2.08 -20.06
N SER A 182 -25.74 2.98 -19.26
CA SER A 182 -26.01 4.42 -19.33
C SER A 182 -25.70 5.00 -20.71
N HIS A 183 -24.62 4.54 -21.35
CA HIS A 183 -24.23 4.96 -22.70
C HIS A 183 -25.24 4.55 -23.80
N LEU A 184 -26.09 3.55 -23.53
CA LEU A 184 -27.19 3.14 -24.43
C LEU A 184 -28.50 3.87 -24.13
N LEU A 185 -28.64 4.38 -22.90
CA LEU A 185 -29.81 5.12 -22.43
C LEU A 185 -29.63 6.62 -22.68
N GLN A 186 -28.85 7.30 -21.85
CA GLN A 186 -28.65 8.75 -21.93
C GLN A 186 -27.62 9.13 -23.00
N GLY A 187 -26.59 8.31 -23.22
CA GLY A 187 -25.50 8.60 -24.17
C GLY A 187 -24.47 9.59 -23.64
N GLU A 188 -23.51 9.95 -24.51
CA GLU A 188 -22.45 10.92 -24.21
C GLU A 188 -23.00 12.35 -24.14
N ASP A 189 -22.39 13.20 -23.30
CA ASP A 189 -22.74 14.61 -23.11
C ASP A 189 -24.22 14.92 -22.78
N ASN A 190 -24.93 13.95 -22.21
CA ASN A 190 -26.34 14.06 -21.85
C ASN A 190 -26.58 13.72 -20.36
N LEU A 191 -26.01 14.55 -19.48
CA LEU A 191 -26.04 14.30 -18.03
C LEU A 191 -27.45 14.36 -17.41
N ASN A 192 -28.37 15.10 -18.02
CA ASN A 192 -29.76 15.22 -17.55
C ASN A 192 -30.71 14.19 -18.19
N GLY A 193 -30.21 13.32 -19.08
CA GLY A 193 -31.01 12.26 -19.67
C GLY A 193 -32.11 12.73 -20.62
N GLU A 194 -31.91 13.84 -21.35
CA GLU A 194 -32.87 14.32 -22.34
C GLU A 194 -33.10 13.28 -23.45
N THR A 195 -34.34 12.79 -23.59
CA THR A 195 -34.71 11.76 -24.57
C THR A 195 -34.42 12.16 -26.02
N SER A 196 -34.41 13.47 -26.33
CA SER A 196 -34.09 13.99 -27.67
C SER A 196 -32.62 13.75 -28.06
N LYS A 197 -31.72 13.66 -27.08
CA LYS A 197 -30.28 13.43 -27.23
C LYS A 197 -29.88 11.96 -26.97
N ALA A 198 -30.75 11.18 -26.34
CA ALA A 198 -30.55 9.77 -26.05
C ALA A 198 -30.36 8.93 -27.34
N PRO A 199 -29.33 8.07 -27.44
CA PRO A 199 -29.07 7.26 -28.63
C PRO A 199 -30.25 6.36 -29.03
N GLY A 200 -30.86 5.71 -28.04
CA GLY A 200 -32.00 4.82 -28.25
C GLY A 200 -33.36 5.53 -28.28
N LYS A 201 -33.42 6.83 -27.94
CA LYS A 201 -34.67 7.61 -27.75
C LYS A 201 -35.74 6.87 -26.96
N ILE A 202 -35.31 6.06 -25.98
CA ILE A 202 -36.20 5.29 -25.11
C ILE A 202 -36.90 6.26 -24.18
N ASP A 203 -38.23 6.17 -24.10
CA ASP A 203 -39.00 6.93 -23.11
C ASP A 203 -38.70 6.35 -21.72
N PRO A 204 -38.29 7.15 -20.73
CA PRO A 204 -38.01 6.66 -19.37
C PRO A 204 -39.15 5.85 -18.74
N LYS A 205 -40.41 6.11 -19.13
CA LYS A 205 -41.56 5.34 -18.63
C LYS A 205 -41.58 3.87 -19.08
N ASP A 206 -40.87 3.56 -20.17
CA ASP A 206 -40.81 2.23 -20.76
C ASP A 206 -39.74 1.35 -20.07
N LEU A 207 -38.92 1.94 -19.19
CA LEU A 207 -37.95 1.24 -18.34
C LEU A 207 -38.65 0.65 -17.10
N THR A 208 -39.47 -0.36 -17.35
CA THR A 208 -40.26 -1.05 -16.32
C THR A 208 -39.40 -2.01 -15.48
N LYS A 209 -40.00 -2.53 -14.39
CA LYS A 209 -39.35 -3.55 -13.56
C LYS A 209 -38.94 -4.77 -14.38
N GLU A 210 -39.80 -5.24 -15.28
CA GLU A 210 -39.55 -6.41 -16.13
C GLU A 210 -38.40 -6.17 -17.11
N VAL A 211 -38.22 -4.94 -17.59
CA VAL A 211 -37.07 -4.54 -18.40
C VAL A 211 -35.78 -4.66 -17.58
N PHE A 212 -35.75 -4.11 -16.37
CA PHE A 212 -34.57 -4.20 -15.51
C PHE A 212 -34.28 -5.63 -15.04
N ASP A 213 -35.31 -6.43 -14.74
CA ASP A 213 -35.15 -7.84 -14.38
C ASP A 213 -34.58 -8.65 -15.56
N PHE A 214 -34.98 -8.35 -16.80
CA PHE A 214 -34.39 -8.98 -17.99
C PHE A 214 -32.90 -8.64 -18.14
N ILE A 215 -32.54 -7.38 -17.93
CA ILE A 215 -31.16 -6.89 -18.06
C ILE A 215 -30.28 -7.47 -16.95
N TYR A 216 -30.73 -7.39 -15.69
CA TYR A 216 -29.88 -7.65 -14.53
C TYR A 216 -30.09 -9.01 -13.87
N GLN A 217 -31.30 -9.60 -13.92
CA GLN A 217 -31.66 -10.80 -13.13
C GLN A 217 -31.94 -12.06 -13.97
N LYS A 218 -31.46 -12.12 -15.23
CA LYS A 218 -31.68 -13.27 -16.15
C LYS A 218 -33.17 -13.59 -16.40
N ALA A 219 -34.08 -12.65 -16.14
CA ALA A 219 -35.50 -12.84 -16.40
C ALA A 219 -35.77 -13.01 -17.91
N PRO A 220 -36.92 -13.58 -18.31
CA PRO A 220 -37.32 -13.67 -19.71
C PRO A 220 -37.54 -12.27 -20.32
N LEU A 221 -37.43 -12.17 -21.64
CA LEU A 221 -37.69 -10.92 -22.37
C LEU A 221 -39.15 -10.47 -22.12
N PRO A 222 -39.38 -9.20 -21.73
CA PRO A 222 -40.74 -8.70 -21.54
C PRO A 222 -41.52 -8.72 -22.86
N ALA A 223 -42.71 -9.34 -22.84
CA ALA A 223 -43.54 -9.54 -24.04
C ALA A 223 -44.09 -8.23 -24.62
N ASP A 224 -44.43 -7.27 -23.75
CA ASP A 224 -45.13 -6.03 -24.09
C ASP A 224 -44.23 -4.78 -24.03
N SER A 225 -42.91 -4.95 -24.00
CA SER A 225 -42.00 -3.80 -23.97
C SER A 225 -41.97 -3.09 -25.33
N PRO A 226 -42.16 -1.76 -25.39
CA PRO A 226 -42.01 -0.99 -26.63
C PRO A 226 -40.53 -0.82 -27.03
N ILE A 227 -39.58 -1.20 -26.16
CA ILE A 227 -38.15 -1.13 -26.42
C ILE A 227 -37.75 -2.28 -27.38
N PRO A 228 -37.00 -2.01 -28.46
CA PRO A 228 -36.57 -3.05 -29.38
C PRO A 228 -35.83 -4.18 -28.67
N LYS A 229 -36.17 -5.44 -29.00
CA LYS A 229 -35.55 -6.65 -28.44
C LYS A 229 -34.02 -6.65 -28.55
N GLU A 230 -33.50 -6.17 -29.67
CA GLU A 230 -32.05 -6.08 -29.90
C GLU A 230 -31.38 -5.10 -28.93
N THR A 231 -32.02 -3.95 -28.66
CA THR A 231 -31.54 -2.97 -27.69
C THR A 231 -31.51 -3.54 -26.27
N LEU A 232 -32.58 -4.23 -25.86
CA LEU A 232 -32.63 -4.92 -24.56
C LEU A 232 -31.53 -6.00 -24.47
N ALA A 233 -31.37 -6.80 -25.51
CA ALA A 233 -30.34 -7.84 -25.55
C ALA A 233 -28.92 -7.25 -25.45
N LYS A 234 -28.69 -6.10 -26.10
CA LYS A 234 -27.42 -5.35 -26.00
C LYS A 234 -27.17 -4.84 -24.59
N MET A 235 -28.16 -4.23 -23.95
CA MET A 235 -28.05 -3.77 -22.55
C MET A 235 -27.68 -4.91 -21.59
N ARG A 236 -28.35 -6.05 -21.74
CA ARG A 236 -28.02 -7.25 -20.96
C ARG A 236 -26.60 -7.75 -21.25
N ALA A 237 -26.17 -7.74 -22.51
CA ALA A 237 -24.83 -8.17 -22.89
C ALA A 237 -23.75 -7.25 -22.29
N GLU A 238 -23.94 -5.93 -22.32
CA GLU A 238 -23.03 -4.96 -21.67
C GLU A 238 -22.93 -5.23 -20.16
N PHE A 239 -24.06 -5.35 -19.45
CA PHE A 239 -24.06 -5.68 -18.03
C PHE A 239 -23.31 -6.98 -17.76
N ARG A 240 -23.62 -8.05 -18.50
CA ARG A 240 -23.02 -9.37 -18.30
C ARG A 240 -21.54 -9.45 -18.69
N TYR A 241 -21.04 -8.51 -19.48
CA TYR A 241 -19.63 -8.39 -19.81
C TYR A 241 -18.86 -7.64 -18.73
N TRP A 242 -19.39 -6.50 -18.27
CA TRP A 242 -18.70 -5.60 -17.34
C TRP A 242 -18.85 -5.97 -15.85
N TYR A 243 -19.92 -6.67 -15.47
CA TYR A 243 -20.13 -7.10 -14.08
C TYR A 243 -19.56 -8.50 -13.82
N PRO A 244 -19.09 -8.80 -12.60
CA PRO A 244 -19.16 -7.99 -11.37
C PRO A 244 -18.20 -6.80 -11.35
N MET A 245 -18.43 -5.86 -10.42
CA MET A 245 -17.49 -4.77 -10.17
C MET A 245 -16.17 -5.32 -9.59
N ASP A 246 -15.10 -5.27 -10.38
CA ASP A 246 -13.78 -5.76 -9.99
C ASP A 246 -13.14 -4.94 -8.86
N LEU A 247 -13.27 -3.61 -8.92
CA LEU A 247 -12.64 -2.69 -7.99
C LEU A 247 -13.52 -1.47 -7.73
N ARG A 248 -13.71 -1.15 -6.44
CA ARG A 248 -14.21 0.15 -5.97
C ARG A 248 -13.13 0.86 -5.16
N VAL A 249 -12.89 2.12 -5.44
CA VAL A 249 -11.94 2.97 -4.69
C VAL A 249 -12.72 4.01 -3.90
N SER A 250 -12.39 4.20 -2.63
CA SER A 250 -13.03 5.20 -1.76
C SER A 250 -12.17 5.54 -0.55
N ALA A 251 -12.50 6.60 0.17
CA ALA A 251 -11.93 6.85 1.49
C ALA A 251 -12.56 5.98 2.59
N LYS A 252 -11.82 5.81 3.69
CA LYS A 252 -12.13 4.95 4.85
C LYS A 252 -13.42 5.33 5.59
N ASP A 253 -13.91 6.54 5.42
CA ASP A 253 -15.16 7.04 6.02
C ASP A 253 -16.42 6.40 5.43
N LEU A 254 -16.33 5.84 4.22
CA LEU A 254 -17.45 5.14 3.58
C LEU A 254 -17.52 3.64 3.93
N ILE A 255 -16.50 3.09 4.59
CA ILE A 255 -16.52 1.69 5.09
C ILE A 255 -17.74 1.43 5.99
N PRO A 256 -17.99 2.22 7.07
CA PRO A 256 -19.07 1.91 8.00
C PRO A 256 -20.48 2.16 7.45
N ASN A 257 -20.62 2.65 6.22
CA ASN A 257 -21.90 3.01 5.60
C ASN A 257 -21.97 2.53 4.15
N HIS A 258 -21.83 3.42 3.16
CA HIS A 258 -22.04 3.19 1.73
C HIS A 258 -21.38 1.92 1.19
N LEU A 259 -20.10 1.66 1.50
CA LEU A 259 -19.41 0.48 0.97
C LEU A 259 -20.00 -0.81 1.53
N THR A 260 -20.29 -0.84 2.83
CA THR A 260 -20.94 -1.99 3.46
C THR A 260 -22.38 -2.15 2.95
N MET A 261 -23.14 -1.07 2.86
CA MET A 261 -24.50 -1.06 2.30
C MET A 261 -24.53 -1.53 0.84
N ALA A 262 -23.52 -1.19 0.04
CA ALA A 262 -23.40 -1.68 -1.33
C ALA A 262 -23.25 -3.20 -1.35
N LEU A 263 -22.45 -3.80 -0.46
CA LEU A 263 -22.32 -5.26 -0.35
C LEU A 263 -23.66 -5.92 -0.01
N PHE A 264 -24.38 -5.39 0.98
CA PHE A 264 -25.71 -5.86 1.33
C PHE A 264 -26.67 -5.79 0.14
N ASN A 265 -26.80 -4.64 -0.53
CA ASN A 265 -27.73 -4.51 -1.65
C ASN A 265 -27.34 -5.38 -2.85
N HIS A 266 -26.04 -5.59 -3.12
CA HIS A 266 -25.62 -6.55 -4.14
C HIS A 266 -26.04 -7.99 -3.78
N ALA A 267 -25.89 -8.36 -2.50
CA ALA A 267 -26.32 -9.67 -2.02
C ALA A 267 -27.83 -9.88 -2.13
N ALA A 268 -28.63 -8.84 -1.89
CA ALA A 268 -30.09 -8.92 -2.01
C ALA A 268 -30.58 -8.94 -3.46
N VAL A 269 -29.97 -8.15 -4.35
CA VAL A 269 -30.42 -8.06 -5.77
C VAL A 269 -29.95 -9.27 -6.59
N TRP A 270 -28.79 -9.83 -6.26
CA TRP A 270 -28.21 -10.98 -6.97
C TRP A 270 -27.97 -12.17 -6.02
N GLU A 271 -28.98 -12.50 -5.21
CA GLU A 271 -28.93 -13.62 -4.26
C GLU A 271 -28.61 -14.96 -4.96
N ASP A 272 -29.27 -15.23 -6.09
CA ASP A 272 -29.08 -16.43 -6.90
C ASP A 272 -27.85 -16.39 -7.84
N ASP A 273 -27.09 -15.29 -7.83
CA ASP A 273 -25.90 -15.11 -8.68
C ASP A 273 -24.75 -14.43 -7.91
N PRO A 274 -24.16 -15.07 -6.87
CA PRO A 274 -23.07 -14.49 -6.07
C PRO A 274 -21.84 -14.05 -6.88
N GLY A 275 -21.68 -14.57 -8.11
CA GLY A 275 -20.66 -14.11 -9.05
C GLY A 275 -20.84 -12.66 -9.52
N MET A 276 -21.98 -12.02 -9.26
CA MET A 276 -22.25 -10.60 -9.56
C MET A 276 -21.86 -9.66 -8.40
N TRP A 277 -21.43 -10.20 -7.26
CA TRP A 277 -21.09 -9.39 -6.08
C TRP A 277 -19.73 -8.71 -6.25
N PRO A 278 -19.48 -7.58 -5.56
CA PRO A 278 -18.22 -6.84 -5.69
C PRO A 278 -16.99 -7.70 -5.34
N ARG A 279 -15.92 -7.61 -6.15
CA ARG A 279 -14.71 -8.42 -5.96
C ARG A 279 -13.63 -7.77 -5.11
N GLY A 280 -13.64 -6.45 -4.94
CA GLY A 280 -12.66 -5.81 -4.09
C GLY A 280 -12.87 -4.32 -3.92
N TYR A 281 -12.62 -3.85 -2.70
CA TYR A 281 -12.68 -2.44 -2.32
C TYR A 281 -11.31 -2.00 -1.83
N TYR A 282 -10.70 -1.03 -2.51
CA TYR A 282 -9.49 -0.36 -2.03
C TYR A 282 -9.89 0.91 -1.28
N THR A 283 -9.41 1.06 -0.05
CA THR A 283 -9.76 2.21 0.79
C THR A 283 -8.55 2.99 1.28
N ASN A 284 -8.54 4.29 1.04
CA ASN A 284 -7.48 5.21 1.47
C ASN A 284 -7.88 6.06 2.68
N GLY A 285 -6.90 6.69 3.34
CA GLY A 285 -7.16 7.73 4.34
C GLY A 285 -7.65 9.05 3.74
N HIS A 286 -7.91 10.05 4.59
CA HIS A 286 -8.26 11.38 4.11
C HIS A 286 -7.03 12.09 3.55
N VAL A 287 -7.24 13.09 2.68
CA VAL A 287 -6.15 13.87 2.10
C VAL A 287 -5.83 15.09 2.97
N LEU A 288 -4.58 15.20 3.37
CA LEU A 288 -3.94 16.38 3.94
C LEU A 288 -3.26 17.20 2.83
N VAL A 289 -3.06 18.49 3.07
CA VAL A 289 -2.23 19.36 2.23
C VAL A 289 -1.11 19.91 3.09
N ASP A 290 0.14 19.61 2.72
CA ASP A 290 1.35 19.95 3.46
C ASP A 290 1.27 19.62 4.97
N ALA A 291 0.86 18.38 5.24
CA ALA A 291 0.65 17.79 6.56
C ALA A 291 -0.45 18.46 7.41
N GLU A 292 -1.27 19.33 6.81
CA GLU A 292 -2.40 19.96 7.48
C GLU A 292 -3.75 19.48 6.94
N LYS A 293 -4.75 19.42 7.83
CA LYS A 293 -6.14 19.20 7.42
C LYS A 293 -6.57 20.29 6.44
N MET A 294 -7.12 19.88 5.31
CA MET A 294 -7.61 20.78 4.28
C MET A 294 -8.81 21.56 4.82
N SER A 295 -8.73 22.89 4.82
CA SER A 295 -9.83 23.75 5.27
C SER A 295 -9.85 25.07 4.50
N LYS A 296 -11.03 25.46 4.02
CA LYS A 296 -11.24 26.79 3.41
C LYS A 296 -10.84 27.93 4.36
N SER A 297 -11.08 27.77 5.67
CA SER A 297 -10.75 28.80 6.66
C SER A 297 -9.25 28.98 6.90
N LYS A 298 -8.44 27.96 6.60
CA LYS A 298 -6.98 28.00 6.71
C LYS A 298 -6.30 28.47 5.43
N GLY A 299 -7.03 28.60 4.33
CA GLY A 299 -6.49 28.97 3.03
C GLY A 299 -5.63 27.88 2.35
N ASN A 300 -5.62 26.65 2.88
CA ASN A 300 -4.90 25.49 2.32
C ASN A 300 -5.82 24.54 1.53
N PHE A 301 -6.93 25.07 1.01
CA PHE A 301 -7.89 24.30 0.22
C PHE A 301 -7.50 24.38 -1.26
N LEU A 302 -7.29 23.23 -1.90
CA LEU A 302 -6.90 23.14 -3.29
C LEU A 302 -8.05 22.54 -4.10
N ILE A 303 -8.55 23.31 -5.07
CA ILE A 303 -9.51 22.83 -6.06
C ILE A 303 -8.73 22.16 -7.19
N MET A 304 -9.31 21.12 -7.80
CA MET A 304 -8.64 20.35 -8.86
C MET A 304 -8.16 21.22 -10.02
N ASP A 305 -9.01 22.10 -10.55
CA ASP A 305 -8.66 22.96 -11.70
C ASP A 305 -7.51 23.91 -11.35
N ASP A 306 -7.58 24.61 -10.21
CA ASP A 306 -6.50 25.48 -9.72
C ASP A 306 -5.18 24.72 -9.54
N THR A 307 -5.25 23.48 -9.05
CA THR A 307 -4.07 22.63 -8.84
C THR A 307 -3.43 22.21 -10.16
N ILE A 308 -4.26 21.86 -11.15
CA ILE A 308 -3.80 21.51 -12.50
C ILE A 308 -3.21 22.72 -13.21
N GLU A 309 -3.81 23.90 -13.07
CA GLU A 309 -3.24 25.13 -13.63
C GLU A 309 -1.90 25.49 -12.98
N GLN A 310 -1.77 25.28 -11.67
CA GLN A 310 -0.55 25.58 -10.93
C GLN A 310 0.60 24.60 -11.24
N PHE A 311 0.31 23.29 -11.26
CA PHE A 311 1.36 22.26 -11.31
C PHE A 311 1.38 21.43 -12.60
N THR A 312 0.41 21.61 -13.50
CA THR A 312 0.06 20.68 -14.59
C THR A 312 -0.63 19.40 -14.11
N ALA A 313 -1.35 18.75 -15.02
CA ALA A 313 -2.06 17.50 -14.73
C ALA A 313 -1.09 16.37 -14.31
N ASP A 314 0.05 16.23 -14.99
CA ASP A 314 0.99 15.13 -14.72
C ASP A 314 1.73 15.30 -13.40
N ALA A 315 2.18 16.51 -13.05
CA ALA A 315 2.84 16.73 -11.77
C ALA A 315 1.85 16.64 -10.59
N THR A 316 0.60 17.08 -10.78
CA THR A 316 -0.46 16.88 -9.79
C THR A 316 -0.71 15.39 -9.55
N ARG A 317 -0.85 14.59 -10.61
CA ARG A 317 -1.03 13.13 -10.51
C ARG A 317 0.18 12.44 -9.89
N PHE A 318 1.40 12.91 -10.22
CA PHE A 318 2.64 12.44 -9.60
C PHE A 318 2.61 12.65 -8.08
N ALA A 319 2.29 13.86 -7.63
CA ALA A 319 2.20 14.18 -6.20
C ALA A 319 1.06 13.40 -5.51
N CYS A 320 -0.07 13.16 -6.19
CA CYS A 320 -1.14 12.29 -5.67
C CYS A 320 -0.69 10.83 -5.52
N ALA A 321 0.11 10.31 -6.46
CA ALA A 321 0.64 8.95 -6.36
C ALA A 321 1.67 8.81 -5.21
N ASP A 322 2.45 9.86 -4.93
CA ASP A 322 3.38 9.90 -3.79
C ASP A 322 2.69 10.12 -2.43
N ALA A 323 1.46 10.65 -2.42
CA ALA A 323 0.80 11.14 -1.21
C ALA A 323 0.57 10.07 -0.13
N GLY A 324 0.28 8.83 -0.55
CA GLY A 324 0.03 7.70 0.36
C GLY A 324 -0.93 6.67 -0.21
N ASP A 325 -0.68 5.41 0.11
CA ASP A 325 -1.36 4.22 -0.43
C ASP A 325 -1.83 3.26 0.70
N SER A 326 -2.10 3.81 1.89
CA SER A 326 -2.65 3.09 3.05
C SER A 326 -3.94 3.72 3.59
N LEU A 327 -4.48 3.14 4.67
CA LEU A 327 -5.59 3.73 5.44
C LEU A 327 -5.22 4.95 6.27
N ASP A 328 -3.91 5.24 6.43
CA ASP A 328 -3.46 6.47 7.05
C ASP A 328 -3.75 7.65 6.14
N ASP A 329 -3.88 8.84 6.73
CA ASP A 329 -4.18 10.04 5.95
C ASP A 329 -3.02 10.34 4.99
N ALA A 330 -3.34 10.40 3.69
CA ALA A 330 -2.40 10.70 2.63
C ALA A 330 -2.04 12.19 2.65
N ASN A 331 -0.83 12.54 2.23
CA ASN A 331 -0.36 13.92 2.24
C ASN A 331 -0.03 14.41 0.83
N PHE A 332 -0.88 15.28 0.29
CA PHE A 332 -0.54 16.02 -0.93
C PHE A 332 0.48 17.11 -0.57
N SER A 333 1.70 16.97 -1.10
CA SER A 333 2.80 17.91 -0.90
C SER A 333 2.98 18.80 -2.13
N ARG A 334 2.84 20.11 -1.96
CA ARG A 334 3.09 21.08 -3.05
C ARG A 334 4.55 21.07 -3.49
N GLU A 335 5.47 20.84 -2.54
CA GLU A 335 6.90 20.68 -2.84
C GLU A 335 7.16 19.45 -3.73
N THR A 336 6.45 18.35 -3.51
CA THR A 336 6.54 17.17 -4.38
C THR A 336 6.00 17.47 -5.78
N ALA A 337 4.92 18.24 -5.90
CA ALA A 337 4.39 18.64 -7.20
C ALA A 337 5.37 19.54 -7.98
N ASP A 338 5.97 20.54 -7.32
CA ASP A 338 7.01 21.40 -7.93
C ASP A 338 8.24 20.57 -8.36
N MET A 339 8.70 19.66 -7.49
CA MET A 339 9.80 18.74 -7.80
C MET A 339 9.47 17.86 -9.01
N ALA A 340 8.23 17.37 -9.12
CA ALA A 340 7.80 16.54 -10.24
C ALA A 340 7.86 17.30 -11.57
N ILE A 341 7.47 18.59 -11.61
CA ILE A 341 7.60 19.44 -12.83
C ILE A 341 9.06 19.48 -13.29
N VAL A 342 9.98 19.77 -12.36
CA VAL A 342 11.41 19.87 -12.65
C VAL A 342 11.97 18.51 -13.08
N SER A 343 11.62 17.45 -12.35
CA SER A 343 12.10 16.08 -12.63
C SER A 343 11.63 15.60 -14.01
N LEU A 344 10.34 15.73 -14.32
CA LEU A 344 9.76 15.32 -15.61
C LEU A 344 10.39 16.10 -16.77
N SER A 345 10.57 17.42 -16.62
CA SER A 345 11.14 18.28 -17.65
C SER A 345 12.61 17.96 -17.93
N ASN A 346 13.39 17.74 -16.86
CA ASN A 346 14.81 17.40 -16.97
C ASN A 346 14.99 16.02 -17.63
N GLU A 347 14.16 15.04 -17.27
CA GLU A 347 14.23 13.71 -17.88
C GLU A 347 13.78 13.71 -19.34
N GLU A 348 12.76 14.50 -19.67
CA GLU A 348 12.33 14.68 -21.06
C GLU A 348 13.49 15.19 -21.93
N ALA A 349 14.13 16.28 -21.49
CA ALA A 349 15.26 16.87 -22.19
C ALA A 349 16.44 15.89 -22.28
N TRP A 350 16.80 15.25 -21.16
CA TRP A 350 17.92 14.32 -21.11
C TRP A 350 17.74 13.12 -22.06
N ILE A 351 16.55 12.52 -22.09
CA ILE A 351 16.26 11.39 -23.00
C ILE A 351 16.37 11.84 -24.45
N GLY A 352 15.74 12.97 -24.80
CA GLY A 352 15.74 13.50 -26.16
C GLY A 352 17.15 13.85 -26.66
N GLU A 353 17.93 14.57 -25.86
CA GLU A 353 19.30 14.98 -26.20
C GLU A 353 20.26 13.79 -26.27
N THR A 354 20.17 12.87 -25.30
CA THR A 354 21.08 11.71 -25.23
C THR A 354 20.88 10.79 -26.42
N LEU A 355 19.63 10.41 -26.73
CA LEU A 355 19.34 9.49 -27.85
C LEU A 355 19.60 10.12 -29.24
N ALA A 356 19.59 11.44 -29.34
CA ALA A 356 19.97 12.15 -30.57
C ALA A 356 21.50 12.25 -30.77
N THR A 357 22.29 12.03 -29.73
CA THR A 357 23.74 12.22 -29.76
C THR A 357 24.48 11.09 -30.49
N PRO A 358 25.43 11.38 -31.41
CA PRO A 358 26.18 10.35 -32.14
C PRO A 358 27.25 9.63 -31.30
N GLU A 359 27.57 10.13 -30.11
CA GLU A 359 28.61 9.61 -29.20
C GLU A 359 28.22 8.29 -28.51
N LEU A 360 26.96 7.89 -28.59
CA LEU A 360 26.52 6.61 -28.03
C LEU A 360 27.11 5.44 -28.81
N ARG A 361 27.63 4.43 -28.08
CA ARG A 361 28.03 3.16 -28.68
C ARG A 361 26.80 2.45 -29.24
N LYS A 362 26.88 1.99 -30.49
CA LYS A 362 25.81 1.25 -31.19
C LYS A 362 26.18 -0.20 -31.51
N SER A 363 27.40 -0.60 -31.23
CA SER A 363 27.95 -1.91 -31.58
C SER A 363 29.05 -2.30 -30.59
N GLY A 364 29.29 -3.60 -30.47
CA GLY A 364 30.26 -4.18 -29.54
C GLY A 364 29.58 -4.85 -28.35
N ASP A 365 30.37 -5.57 -27.56
CA ASP A 365 29.86 -6.27 -26.39
C ASP A 365 29.42 -5.29 -25.31
N LEU A 366 28.33 -5.64 -24.62
CA LEU A 366 27.88 -4.89 -23.45
C LEU A 366 28.94 -4.96 -22.35
N ASN A 367 29.35 -3.80 -21.86
CA ASN A 367 30.28 -3.73 -20.74
C ASN A 367 29.57 -4.12 -19.43
N PHE A 368 30.33 -4.16 -18.33
CA PHE A 368 29.80 -4.51 -17.02
C PHE A 368 28.60 -3.63 -16.63
N MET A 369 28.71 -2.31 -16.74
CA MET A 369 27.66 -1.39 -16.33
C MET A 369 26.49 -1.31 -17.30
N ASP A 370 26.69 -1.60 -18.60
CA ASP A 370 25.61 -1.80 -19.57
C ASP A 370 24.70 -2.94 -19.09
N LYS A 371 25.31 -4.08 -18.71
CA LYS A 371 24.57 -5.24 -18.19
C LYS A 371 23.89 -4.92 -16.86
N VAL A 372 24.56 -4.20 -15.96
CA VAL A 372 23.97 -3.77 -14.67
C VAL A 372 22.72 -2.93 -14.88
N LEU A 373 22.75 -1.93 -15.77
CA LEU A 373 21.57 -1.09 -16.03
C LEU A 373 20.41 -1.89 -16.64
N LEU A 374 20.69 -2.81 -17.57
CA LEU A 374 19.67 -3.69 -18.12
C LEU A 374 19.05 -4.59 -17.05
N ASN A 375 19.88 -5.16 -16.18
CA ASN A 375 19.43 -6.03 -15.10
C ASN A 375 18.57 -5.27 -14.07
N GLU A 376 18.99 -4.08 -13.67
CA GLU A 376 18.20 -3.21 -12.78
C GLU A 376 16.90 -2.77 -13.46
N THR A 377 16.91 -2.45 -14.75
CA THR A 377 15.69 -2.14 -15.50
C THR A 377 14.71 -3.31 -15.49
N ASN A 378 15.20 -4.53 -15.76
CA ASN A 378 14.38 -5.74 -15.71
C ASN A 378 13.80 -5.98 -14.31
N ARG A 379 14.61 -5.86 -13.26
CA ARG A 379 14.15 -5.97 -11.86
C ARG A 379 13.07 -4.93 -11.54
N LEU A 380 13.30 -3.67 -11.92
CA LEU A 380 12.40 -2.54 -11.63
C LEU A 380 11.06 -2.67 -12.37
N ILE A 381 11.04 -3.19 -13.60
CA ILE A 381 9.81 -3.51 -14.32
C ILE A 381 8.92 -4.46 -13.49
N GLU A 382 9.49 -5.53 -12.94
CA GLU A 382 8.72 -6.53 -12.17
C GLU A 382 8.28 -6.00 -10.81
N VAL A 383 9.15 -5.33 -10.04
CA VAL A 383 8.75 -4.83 -8.72
C VAL A 383 7.77 -3.66 -8.80
N THR A 384 7.83 -2.82 -9.85
CA THR A 384 6.82 -1.79 -10.10
C THR A 384 5.48 -2.42 -10.48
N LYS A 385 5.48 -3.47 -11.30
CA LYS A 385 4.26 -4.22 -11.67
C LYS A 385 3.59 -4.83 -10.45
N ASP A 386 4.37 -5.44 -9.55
CA ASP A 386 3.85 -6.01 -8.30
C ASP A 386 3.20 -4.92 -7.44
N ALA A 387 3.89 -3.78 -7.25
CA ALA A 387 3.35 -2.66 -6.49
C ALA A 387 2.02 -2.14 -7.06
N PHE A 388 1.92 -1.92 -8.38
CA PHE A 388 0.67 -1.49 -9.01
C PHE A 388 -0.43 -2.55 -8.94
N SER A 389 -0.08 -3.84 -9.04
CA SER A 389 -1.06 -4.94 -8.91
C SER A 389 -1.66 -4.99 -7.50
N ARG A 390 -0.92 -4.53 -6.49
CA ARG A 390 -1.38 -4.38 -5.09
C ARG A 390 -1.94 -2.99 -4.77
N MET A 391 -2.17 -2.15 -5.78
CA MET A 391 -2.65 -0.76 -5.61
C MET A 391 -1.72 0.13 -4.76
N GLN A 392 -0.43 -0.21 -4.66
CA GLN A 392 0.58 0.53 -3.92
C GLN A 392 1.28 1.54 -4.85
N PHE A 393 0.57 2.62 -5.19
CA PHE A 393 1.05 3.59 -6.18
C PHE A 393 2.28 4.40 -5.71
N ARG A 394 2.44 4.61 -4.40
CA ARG A 394 3.61 5.30 -3.85
C ARG A 394 4.83 4.41 -3.96
N GLU A 395 4.70 3.13 -3.60
CA GLU A 395 5.77 2.14 -3.84
C GLU A 395 6.07 2.03 -5.34
N GLY A 396 5.04 1.92 -6.18
CA GLY A 396 5.19 1.84 -7.64
C GLY A 396 5.93 3.03 -8.22
N LEU A 397 5.67 4.26 -7.74
CA LEU A 397 6.40 5.47 -8.12
C LEU A 397 7.84 5.47 -7.60
N GLN A 398 8.06 5.02 -6.36
CA GLN A 398 9.40 4.87 -5.78
C GLN A 398 10.28 3.95 -6.61
N ARG A 399 9.76 2.78 -7.02
CA ARG A 399 10.49 1.83 -7.88
C ARG A 399 10.58 2.34 -9.32
N GLY A 400 9.45 2.74 -9.88
CA GLY A 400 9.29 2.95 -11.32
C GLY A 400 9.81 4.29 -11.83
N TRP A 401 9.96 5.28 -10.96
CA TRP A 401 10.53 6.58 -11.29
C TRP A 401 11.86 6.81 -10.57
N PHE A 402 11.84 6.85 -9.24
CA PHE A 402 13.03 7.26 -8.47
C PHE A 402 14.17 6.25 -8.57
N GLU A 403 13.93 4.94 -8.36
CA GLU A 403 14.98 3.93 -8.53
C GLU A 403 15.43 3.76 -9.99
N MET A 404 14.53 3.91 -10.96
CA MET A 404 14.89 3.92 -12.38
C MET A 404 15.86 5.06 -12.72
N MET A 405 15.59 6.27 -12.20
CA MET A 405 16.50 7.41 -12.36
C MET A 405 17.84 7.18 -11.68
N LEU A 406 17.85 6.61 -10.47
CA LEU A 406 19.08 6.28 -9.74
C LEU A 406 19.93 5.27 -10.49
N ALA A 407 19.35 4.19 -11.01
CA ALA A 407 20.05 3.19 -11.81
C ALA A 407 20.70 3.81 -13.05
N ARG A 408 19.96 4.69 -13.76
CA ARG A 408 20.48 5.43 -14.92
C ARG A 408 21.56 6.44 -14.51
N ASN A 409 21.44 7.12 -13.38
CA ASN A 409 22.45 8.07 -12.89
C ASN A 409 23.76 7.37 -12.53
N ASP A 410 23.69 6.20 -11.89
CA ASP A 410 24.88 5.38 -11.60
C ASP A 410 25.57 4.94 -12.89
N TYR A 411 24.80 4.46 -13.86
CA TYR A 411 25.31 4.09 -15.18
C TYR A 411 25.98 5.27 -15.89
N ARG A 412 25.34 6.44 -15.89
CA ARG A 412 25.85 7.67 -16.49
C ARG A 412 27.14 8.12 -15.82
N SER A 413 27.19 8.18 -14.49
CA SER A 413 28.40 8.57 -13.75
C SER A 413 29.55 7.63 -14.06
N TRP A 414 29.32 6.31 -14.03
CA TRP A 414 30.37 5.34 -14.34
C TRP A 414 30.91 5.50 -15.76
N CYS A 415 30.03 5.72 -16.74
CA CYS A 415 30.41 5.93 -18.13
C CYS A 415 31.23 7.22 -18.31
N GLN A 416 30.73 8.34 -17.76
CA GLN A 416 31.38 9.66 -17.89
C GLN A 416 32.76 9.68 -17.24
N ASP A 417 32.83 9.29 -15.98
CA ASP A 417 34.06 9.34 -15.18
C ASP A 417 35.02 8.20 -15.51
N GLY A 418 34.51 7.07 -16.03
CA GLY A 418 35.31 5.98 -16.58
C GLY A 418 35.80 6.21 -18.01
N ALA A 419 35.43 7.33 -18.64
CA ALA A 419 35.72 7.66 -20.04
C ALA A 419 35.25 6.58 -21.04
N VAL A 420 34.11 5.95 -20.75
CA VAL A 420 33.46 4.94 -21.61
C VAL A 420 32.11 5.51 -22.05
N PRO A 421 31.85 5.72 -23.36
CA PRO A 421 30.56 6.23 -23.79
C PRO A 421 29.41 5.28 -23.44
N MET A 422 28.21 5.80 -23.21
CA MET A 422 27.01 5.00 -22.95
C MET A 422 26.58 4.20 -24.21
N HIS A 423 25.84 3.12 -24.01
CA HIS A 423 25.32 2.27 -25.10
C HIS A 423 23.90 2.70 -25.48
N HIS A 424 23.69 2.91 -26.77
CA HIS A 424 22.45 3.39 -27.34
C HIS A 424 21.25 2.50 -26.99
N ASP A 425 21.35 1.20 -27.25
CA ASP A 425 20.21 0.30 -27.05
C ASP A 425 19.88 0.04 -25.58
N VAL A 426 20.86 0.22 -24.68
CA VAL A 426 20.65 0.10 -23.24
C VAL A 426 19.83 1.29 -22.74
N ILE A 427 20.22 2.52 -23.13
CA ILE A 427 19.46 3.73 -22.81
C ILE A 427 18.08 3.70 -23.44
N ARG A 428 17.96 3.23 -24.70
CA ARG A 428 16.67 3.09 -25.36
C ARG A 428 15.75 2.11 -24.63
N LYS A 429 16.21 0.91 -24.27
CA LYS A 429 15.41 -0.06 -23.50
C LYS A 429 14.98 0.52 -22.15
N TRP A 430 15.88 1.19 -21.43
CA TRP A 430 15.55 1.87 -20.18
C TRP A 430 14.47 2.95 -20.36
N ALA A 431 14.63 3.82 -21.36
CA ALA A 431 13.70 4.93 -21.61
C ALA A 431 12.31 4.43 -22.04
N GLU A 432 12.25 3.43 -22.93
CA GLU A 432 10.99 2.81 -23.35
C GLU A 432 10.26 2.16 -22.17
N SER A 433 11.00 1.49 -21.28
CA SER A 433 10.44 0.86 -20.08
C SER A 433 9.89 1.93 -19.10
N LEU A 434 10.67 2.98 -18.84
CA LEU A 434 10.27 4.10 -17.99
C LEU A 434 8.99 4.77 -18.48
N VAL A 435 8.91 5.06 -19.78
CA VAL A 435 7.75 5.72 -20.40
C VAL A 435 6.47 4.92 -20.21
N VAL A 436 6.50 3.60 -20.42
CA VAL A 436 5.32 2.76 -20.22
C VAL A 436 4.98 2.62 -18.74
N MET A 437 5.99 2.42 -17.87
CA MET A 437 5.80 2.25 -16.43
C MET A 437 5.19 3.48 -15.76
N ILE A 438 5.56 4.69 -16.18
CA ILE A 438 5.03 5.94 -15.59
C ILE A 438 3.72 6.41 -16.24
N CYS A 439 3.35 5.86 -17.40
CA CYS A 439 2.14 6.24 -18.13
C CYS A 439 0.84 6.24 -17.30
N PRO A 440 0.60 5.27 -16.37
CA PRO A 440 -0.57 5.33 -15.49
C PRO A 440 -0.62 6.58 -14.59
N ILE A 441 0.53 7.16 -14.26
CA ILE A 441 0.66 8.33 -13.38
C ILE A 441 0.77 9.62 -14.20
N CYS A 442 1.70 9.68 -15.15
CA CYS A 442 1.99 10.84 -15.99
C CYS A 442 1.76 10.53 -17.48
N PRO A 443 0.49 10.37 -17.93
CA PRO A 443 0.19 9.95 -19.28
C PRO A 443 0.62 10.97 -20.34
N HIS A 444 0.52 12.28 -20.09
CA HIS A 444 0.80 13.29 -21.12
C HIS A 444 2.30 13.36 -21.46
N TRP A 445 3.15 13.33 -20.44
CA TRP A 445 4.60 13.22 -20.53
C TRP A 445 5.00 11.92 -21.25
N SER A 446 4.34 10.82 -20.91
CA SER A 446 4.59 9.52 -21.52
C SER A 446 4.24 9.51 -23.00
N GLU A 447 3.09 10.04 -23.39
CA GLU A 447 2.69 10.17 -24.80
C GLU A 447 3.64 11.08 -25.61
N LYS A 448 4.13 12.15 -24.99
CA LYS A 448 5.12 13.04 -25.62
C LYS A 448 6.43 12.30 -25.88
N LEU A 449 6.97 11.60 -24.88
CA LEU A 449 8.19 10.84 -25.05
C LEU A 449 8.04 9.60 -25.93
N TRP A 450 6.88 8.96 -25.94
CA TRP A 450 6.59 7.84 -26.85
C TRP A 450 6.82 8.25 -28.32
N LYS A 451 6.38 9.47 -28.67
CA LYS A 451 6.64 10.07 -29.99
C LYS A 451 8.11 10.40 -30.22
N VAL A 452 8.79 10.97 -29.21
CA VAL A 452 10.25 11.26 -29.28
C VAL A 452 11.06 9.97 -29.51
N LEU A 453 10.64 8.86 -28.91
CA LEU A 453 11.26 7.55 -29.10
C LEU A 453 10.95 6.91 -30.47
N GLY A 454 10.12 7.56 -31.29
CA GLY A 454 9.75 7.10 -32.63
C GLY A 454 8.77 5.92 -32.61
N LYS A 455 8.00 5.76 -31.53
CA LYS A 455 6.99 4.70 -31.42
C LYS A 455 5.69 5.13 -32.10
N GLU A 456 4.96 4.14 -32.63
CA GLU A 456 3.64 4.33 -33.22
C GLU A 456 2.52 4.12 -32.20
N GLY A 457 1.33 4.65 -32.49
CA GLY A 457 0.17 4.55 -31.61
C GLY A 457 0.27 5.43 -30.36
N PHE A 458 -0.40 4.99 -29.30
CA PHE A 458 -0.47 5.69 -28.00
C PHE A 458 0.25 4.88 -26.93
N ALA A 459 1.01 5.57 -26.07
CA ALA A 459 1.66 4.97 -24.91
C ALA A 459 0.66 4.28 -23.98
N VAL A 460 -0.53 4.86 -23.78
CA VAL A 460 -1.59 4.26 -22.95
C VAL A 460 -2.12 2.91 -23.49
N LYS A 461 -1.84 2.60 -24.76
CA LYS A 461 -2.20 1.31 -25.39
C LYS A 461 -1.01 0.35 -25.49
N ALA A 462 0.17 0.75 -25.03
CA ALA A 462 1.34 -0.12 -25.03
C ALA A 462 1.15 -1.25 -24.01
N SER A 463 1.61 -2.45 -24.36
CA SER A 463 1.74 -3.54 -23.40
C SER A 463 2.77 -3.18 -22.32
N TRP A 464 2.57 -3.69 -21.10
CA TRP A 464 3.57 -3.58 -20.04
C TRP A 464 4.95 -4.08 -20.53
N PRO A 465 6.07 -3.43 -20.15
CA PRO A 465 7.39 -3.81 -20.65
C PRO A 465 7.73 -5.27 -20.32
N THR A 466 8.35 -5.96 -21.26
CA THR A 466 8.88 -7.31 -21.03
C THR A 466 10.24 -7.22 -20.34
N SER A 467 10.42 -7.99 -19.27
CA SER A 467 11.69 -8.11 -18.54
C SER A 467 12.25 -9.54 -18.67
N ASP A 468 13.57 -9.66 -18.61
CA ASP A 468 14.22 -10.96 -18.36
C ASP A 468 14.33 -11.18 -16.84
N HIS A 469 14.56 -12.42 -16.41
CA HIS A 469 14.82 -12.70 -15.01
C HIS A 469 16.04 -11.93 -14.48
N GLU A 470 15.91 -11.39 -13.27
CA GLU A 470 17.01 -10.71 -12.59
C GLU A 470 18.20 -11.67 -12.38
N ASP A 471 19.37 -11.26 -12.85
CA ASP A 471 20.64 -11.83 -12.48
C ASP A 471 21.05 -11.30 -11.09
N LYS A 472 20.73 -12.09 -10.05
CA LYS A 472 21.07 -11.75 -8.66
C LYS A 472 22.58 -11.64 -8.41
N VAL A 473 23.41 -12.34 -9.19
CA VAL A 473 24.88 -12.23 -9.08
C VAL A 473 25.31 -10.86 -9.59
N LEU A 474 24.76 -10.40 -10.70
CA LEU A 474 25.04 -9.07 -11.25
C LEU A 474 24.52 -7.94 -10.35
N THR A 475 23.34 -8.10 -9.74
CA THR A 475 22.83 -7.19 -8.69
C THR A 475 23.81 -7.10 -7.53
N ARG A 476 24.34 -8.24 -7.06
CA ARG A 476 25.35 -8.29 -6.00
C ARG A 476 26.67 -7.63 -6.41
N GLN A 477 27.12 -7.83 -7.66
CA GLN A 477 28.33 -7.18 -8.20
C GLN A 477 28.17 -5.64 -8.23
N ALA A 478 27.01 -5.13 -8.64
CA ALA A 478 26.71 -3.70 -8.64
C ALA A 478 26.69 -3.13 -7.21
N ALA A 479 26.03 -3.81 -6.29
CA ALA A 479 25.99 -3.44 -4.87
C ALA A 479 27.40 -3.44 -4.23
N PHE A 480 28.23 -4.43 -4.60
CA PHE A 480 29.64 -4.49 -4.20
C PHE A 480 30.42 -3.27 -4.69
N LEU A 481 30.30 -2.89 -5.96
CA LEU A 481 30.99 -1.71 -6.49
C LEU A 481 30.56 -0.42 -5.77
N ARG A 482 29.24 -0.21 -5.61
CA ARG A 482 28.67 0.96 -4.90
C ARG A 482 29.17 1.05 -3.46
N SER A 483 29.10 -0.05 -2.72
CA SER A 483 29.51 -0.09 -1.31
C SER A 483 31.03 0.08 -1.17
N SER A 484 31.82 -0.49 -2.08
CA SER A 484 33.27 -0.31 -2.14
C SER A 484 33.64 1.16 -2.36
N LEU A 485 33.04 1.84 -3.34
CA LEU A 485 33.26 3.27 -3.58
C LEU A 485 32.89 4.14 -2.38
N LYS A 486 31.76 3.86 -1.72
CA LYS A 486 31.37 4.56 -0.50
C LYS A 486 32.44 4.40 0.59
N ASN A 487 32.97 3.19 0.78
CA ASN A 487 34.03 2.92 1.75
C ASN A 487 35.35 3.61 1.37
N PHE A 488 35.72 3.57 0.10
CA PHE A 488 36.93 4.21 -0.42
C PHE A 488 36.88 5.73 -0.21
N ARG A 489 35.75 6.39 -0.51
CA ARG A 489 35.55 7.82 -0.23
C ARG A 489 35.71 8.15 1.26
N ALA A 490 35.14 7.31 2.13
CA ALA A 490 35.26 7.48 3.59
C ALA A 490 36.70 7.29 4.09
N GLN A 491 37.45 6.36 3.49
CA GLN A 491 38.86 6.12 3.81
C GLN A 491 39.75 7.26 3.29
N ALA A 492 39.51 7.73 2.06
CA ALA A 492 40.18 8.89 1.47
C ALA A 492 39.98 10.16 2.28
N GLY A 493 38.76 10.43 2.75
CA GLY A 493 38.47 11.58 3.61
C GLY A 493 39.17 11.55 4.97
N LYS A 494 39.56 10.37 5.46
CA LYS A 494 40.32 10.19 6.71
C LYS A 494 41.84 10.23 6.51
N ALA A 495 42.33 10.10 5.28
CA ALA A 495 43.75 10.12 4.99
C ALA A 495 44.32 11.56 5.16
N LYS A 496 45.52 11.68 5.76
CA LYS A 496 46.21 12.98 5.96
C LYS A 496 46.47 13.70 4.62
N LYS A 497 46.63 15.04 4.58
CA LYS A 497 47.03 15.72 3.33
C LYS A 497 48.44 15.26 2.88
N GLY A 498 48.58 14.71 1.66
CA GLY A 498 49.88 14.45 1.03
C GLY A 498 50.14 13.05 0.44
N TRP A 499 49.23 12.09 0.57
CA TRP A 499 49.38 10.74 -0.02
C TRP A 499 49.34 10.79 -1.54
N LYS A 500 50.23 10.05 -2.20
CA LYS A 500 50.39 10.08 -3.67
C LYS A 500 49.95 8.79 -4.34
N GLN A 501 49.84 7.70 -3.58
CA GLN A 501 49.50 6.38 -4.10
C GLN A 501 48.53 5.67 -3.16
N ALA A 502 47.63 4.87 -3.73
CA ALA A 502 46.71 4.02 -2.98
C ALA A 502 46.72 2.61 -3.56
N GLU A 503 46.54 1.63 -2.69
CA GLU A 503 46.38 0.22 -3.04
C GLU A 503 45.01 -0.24 -2.57
N ILE A 504 44.25 -0.89 -3.44
CA ILE A 504 42.98 -1.53 -3.10
C ILE A 504 43.28 -3.01 -2.89
N LEU A 505 43.02 -3.46 -1.67
CA LEU A 505 43.28 -4.82 -1.22
C LEU A 505 41.97 -5.63 -1.26
N VAL A 506 42.03 -6.81 -1.88
CA VAL A 506 40.96 -7.81 -1.89
C VAL A 506 41.48 -9.15 -1.36
N THR A 507 40.57 -9.97 -0.85
CA THR A 507 40.84 -11.37 -0.47
C THR A 507 39.63 -12.22 -0.86
N ASP A 508 39.90 -13.44 -1.30
CA ASP A 508 38.90 -14.42 -1.68
C ASP A 508 38.50 -15.32 -0.50
N SER A 509 39.31 -15.35 0.57
CA SER A 509 39.14 -16.27 1.69
C SER A 509 38.53 -15.57 2.92
N TYR A 510 37.43 -16.12 3.42
CA TYR A 510 36.95 -15.75 4.75
C TYR A 510 37.82 -16.39 5.85
N PRO A 511 38.03 -15.71 7.00
CA PRO A 511 38.53 -16.37 8.20
C PRO A 511 37.65 -17.57 8.58
N GLN A 512 38.26 -18.65 9.09
CA GLN A 512 37.57 -19.93 9.36
C GLN A 512 36.26 -19.76 10.16
N PHE A 513 36.27 -18.95 11.21
CA PHE A 513 35.07 -18.75 12.04
C PHE A 513 33.88 -18.15 11.27
N LYS A 514 34.12 -17.37 10.20
CA LYS A 514 33.06 -16.86 9.33
C LYS A 514 32.55 -17.93 8.38
N VAL A 515 33.43 -18.78 7.86
CA VAL A 515 33.04 -19.95 7.04
C VAL A 515 32.12 -20.87 7.85
N ASP A 516 32.48 -21.15 9.09
CA ASP A 516 31.68 -22.01 9.98
C ASP A 516 30.28 -21.42 10.22
N ILE A 517 30.18 -20.09 10.37
CA ILE A 517 28.89 -19.39 10.51
C ILE A 517 28.07 -19.48 9.22
N LEU A 518 28.68 -19.25 8.06
CA LEU A 518 27.97 -19.31 6.77
C LEU A 518 27.40 -20.71 6.52
N LEU A 519 28.20 -21.76 6.74
CA LEU A 519 27.75 -23.14 6.62
C LEU A 519 26.63 -23.47 7.61
N TRP A 520 26.72 -22.97 8.84
CA TRP A 520 25.64 -23.12 9.81
C TRP A 520 24.35 -22.41 9.34
N MET A 521 24.46 -21.17 8.86
CA MET A 521 23.32 -20.40 8.34
C MET A 521 22.65 -21.09 7.15
N GLN A 522 23.42 -21.67 6.23
CA GLN A 522 22.88 -22.45 5.11
C GLN A 522 21.99 -23.59 5.59
N GLY A 523 22.37 -24.28 6.67
CA GLY A 523 21.56 -25.33 7.28
C GLY A 523 20.29 -24.84 7.99
N GLN A 524 20.14 -23.53 8.21
CA GLN A 524 18.95 -22.92 8.82
C GLN A 524 18.02 -22.24 7.80
N TYR A 525 18.43 -22.14 6.53
CA TYR A 525 17.68 -21.43 5.50
C TYR A 525 16.73 -22.38 4.78
N ASP A 526 15.44 -22.04 4.71
CA ASP A 526 14.40 -22.92 4.10
C ASP A 526 14.25 -22.75 2.58
N GLY A 527 15.09 -21.90 1.97
CA GLY A 527 15.00 -21.52 0.56
C GLY A 527 14.32 -20.16 0.34
N SER A 528 13.64 -19.63 1.35
CA SER A 528 12.97 -18.32 1.32
C SER A 528 13.43 -17.39 2.45
N ASP A 529 13.38 -17.85 3.70
CA ASP A 529 13.75 -17.06 4.89
C ASP A 529 14.40 -17.94 5.96
N PHE A 530 14.83 -17.31 7.04
CA PHE A 530 15.31 -17.96 8.25
C PHE A 530 14.18 -18.08 9.29
N PRO A 531 14.21 -19.11 10.15
CA PRO A 531 13.21 -19.29 11.19
C PRO A 531 13.14 -18.08 12.14
N LYS A 532 11.97 -17.83 12.74
CA LYS A 532 11.79 -16.76 13.74
C LYS A 532 12.75 -16.91 14.93
N SER A 533 13.20 -18.13 15.25
CA SER A 533 14.17 -18.43 16.30
C SER A 533 15.63 -18.15 15.93
N PHE A 534 15.94 -17.80 14.67
CA PHE A 534 17.30 -17.71 14.12
C PHE A 534 18.31 -17.01 15.03
N MET A 535 17.97 -15.83 15.57
CA MET A 535 18.90 -15.07 16.42
C MET A 535 19.16 -15.74 17.77
N GLY A 536 18.17 -16.46 18.31
CA GLY A 536 18.30 -17.27 19.52
C GLY A 536 19.21 -18.48 19.27
N ASP A 537 18.99 -19.17 18.15
CA ASP A 537 19.76 -20.35 17.76
C ASP A 537 21.22 -20.00 17.44
N LEU A 538 21.45 -18.89 16.75
CA LEU A 538 22.79 -18.35 16.46
C LEU A 538 23.55 -18.00 17.75
N LYS A 539 22.88 -17.41 18.74
CA LYS A 539 23.50 -17.07 20.03
C LYS A 539 23.94 -18.33 20.78
N LYS A 540 23.15 -19.39 20.72
CA LYS A 540 23.51 -20.69 21.30
C LYS A 540 24.69 -21.30 20.56
N TRP A 541 24.61 -21.37 19.24
CA TRP A 541 25.66 -21.95 18.39
C TRP A 541 27.01 -21.24 18.57
N THR A 542 27.02 -19.90 18.55
CA THR A 542 28.25 -19.12 18.75
C THR A 542 28.86 -19.30 20.15
N GLY A 543 28.04 -19.47 21.19
CA GLY A 543 28.51 -19.74 22.55
C GLY A 543 29.13 -21.13 22.74
N GLU A 544 28.72 -22.11 21.93
CA GLU A 544 29.23 -23.49 21.97
C GLU A 544 30.46 -23.68 21.06
N ASN A 545 30.55 -22.95 19.94
CA ASN A 545 31.54 -23.19 18.88
C ASN A 545 32.64 -22.12 18.78
N ILE A 546 32.51 -20.96 19.44
CA ILE A 546 33.51 -19.89 19.43
C ILE A 546 34.04 -19.63 20.84
N SER A 547 35.31 -19.96 21.08
CA SER A 547 35.95 -19.85 22.39
C SER A 547 36.38 -18.42 22.76
N ASP A 548 36.63 -17.53 21.78
CA ASP A 548 36.95 -16.12 22.03
C ASP A 548 35.67 -15.26 22.14
N LYS A 549 35.46 -14.68 23.33
CA LYS A 549 34.34 -13.77 23.61
C LYS A 549 34.29 -12.54 22.71
N LYS A 550 35.42 -12.04 22.22
CA LYS A 550 35.44 -10.92 21.25
C LYS A 550 34.91 -11.36 19.89
N LEU A 551 35.27 -12.57 19.43
CA LEU A 551 34.80 -13.12 18.16
C LEU A 551 33.32 -13.43 18.17
N ILE A 552 32.72 -13.84 19.31
CA ILE A 552 31.26 -14.04 19.42
C ILE A 552 30.50 -12.78 19.00
N LYS A 553 30.92 -11.59 19.45
CA LYS A 553 30.26 -10.33 19.06
C LYS A 553 30.35 -10.09 17.55
N PHE A 554 31.52 -10.31 16.96
CA PHE A 554 31.71 -10.15 15.52
C PHE A 554 30.95 -11.19 14.69
N ALA A 555 30.87 -12.43 15.18
CA ALA A 555 30.08 -13.51 14.60
C ALA A 555 28.60 -13.14 14.52
N MET A 556 28.03 -12.65 15.62
CA MET A 556 26.64 -12.19 15.68
C MET A 556 26.37 -11.04 14.69
N GLN A 557 27.28 -10.07 14.62
CA GLN A 557 27.15 -8.94 13.68
C GLN A 557 27.27 -9.40 12.22
N PHE A 558 28.18 -10.33 11.94
CA PHE A 558 28.37 -10.88 10.61
C PHE A 558 27.15 -11.68 10.14
N ALA A 559 26.63 -12.60 10.96
CA ALA A 559 25.44 -13.37 10.63
C ALA A 559 24.19 -12.48 10.47
N ALA A 560 24.02 -11.44 11.29
CA ALA A 560 22.93 -10.47 11.12
C ALA A 560 23.04 -9.70 9.79
N PHE A 561 24.26 -9.35 9.39
CA PHE A 561 24.54 -8.72 8.10
C PHE A 561 24.22 -9.67 6.94
N VAL A 562 24.70 -10.93 6.99
CA VAL A 562 24.44 -11.94 5.95
C VAL A 562 22.95 -12.26 5.86
N LYS A 563 22.24 -12.35 7.00
CA LYS A 563 20.79 -12.54 7.01
C LYS A 563 20.06 -11.42 6.27
N LYS A 564 20.51 -10.18 6.45
CA LYS A 564 19.97 -9.03 5.70
C LYS A 564 20.26 -9.18 4.20
N GLU A 565 21.50 -9.49 3.83
CA GLU A 565 21.87 -9.71 2.41
C GLU A 565 21.10 -10.87 1.78
N CYS A 566 20.74 -11.92 2.53
CA CYS A 566 19.89 -13.00 2.02
C CYS A 566 18.50 -12.50 1.58
N GLY A 567 17.97 -11.46 2.24
CA GLY A 567 16.74 -10.81 1.81
C GLY A 567 16.87 -10.15 0.43
N ASP A 568 18.06 -9.65 0.09
CA ASP A 568 18.31 -8.94 -1.16
C ASP A 568 18.69 -9.89 -2.30
N VAL A 569 19.59 -10.87 -2.05
CA VAL A 569 20.17 -11.73 -3.10
C VAL A 569 19.92 -13.23 -2.90
N GLY A 570 19.14 -13.63 -1.89
CA GLY A 570 18.80 -15.02 -1.59
C GLY A 570 19.96 -15.83 -1.00
N ALA A 571 19.89 -17.16 -1.14
CA ALA A 571 20.86 -18.11 -0.59
C ALA A 571 22.34 -17.81 -0.96
N VAL A 572 22.55 -17.19 -2.13
CA VAL A 572 23.88 -16.79 -2.65
C VAL A 572 24.63 -15.85 -1.69
N ALA A 573 23.91 -15.10 -0.83
CA ALA A 573 24.54 -14.30 0.22
C ALA A 573 25.39 -15.13 1.19
N MET A 574 25.04 -16.41 1.39
CA MET A 574 25.72 -17.30 2.32
C MET A 574 26.87 -18.09 1.68
N ASP A 575 27.19 -17.86 0.40
CA ASP A 575 28.27 -18.59 -0.24
C ASP A 575 29.62 -18.31 0.45
N VAL A 576 30.36 -19.40 0.74
CA VAL A 576 31.67 -19.32 1.40
C VAL A 576 32.74 -18.68 0.52
N ASN A 577 32.49 -18.64 -0.79
CA ASN A 577 33.26 -17.88 -1.77
C ASN A 577 32.31 -16.90 -2.45
N LEU A 578 32.78 -15.72 -2.80
CA LEU A 578 31.95 -14.83 -3.60
C LEU A 578 31.69 -15.45 -4.99
N PRO A 579 30.48 -15.32 -5.53
CA PRO A 579 30.13 -15.87 -6.84
C PRO A 579 30.73 -15.05 -7.99
N PHE A 580 31.60 -14.09 -7.69
CA PHE A 580 32.24 -13.22 -8.67
C PHE A 580 33.65 -12.83 -8.25
N ASP A 581 34.48 -12.52 -9.25
CA ASP A 581 35.84 -12.03 -9.05
C ASP A 581 35.81 -10.54 -8.69
N GLN A 582 36.05 -10.25 -7.40
CA GLN A 582 36.10 -8.89 -6.86
C GLN A 582 37.15 -8.02 -7.56
N LYS A 583 38.34 -8.59 -7.84
CA LYS A 583 39.44 -7.87 -8.46
C LYS A 583 39.04 -7.47 -9.88
N ALA A 584 38.42 -8.38 -10.62
CA ALA A 584 37.94 -8.11 -11.98
C ALA A 584 36.90 -6.97 -12.01
N ILE A 585 35.93 -6.95 -11.09
CA ILE A 585 34.91 -5.88 -11.03
C ILE A 585 35.55 -4.51 -10.75
N LEU A 586 36.49 -4.46 -9.79
CA LEU A 586 37.21 -3.24 -9.45
C LEU A 586 38.16 -2.80 -10.56
N ASP A 587 38.78 -3.74 -11.27
CA ASP A 587 39.70 -3.45 -12.37
C ASP A 587 38.95 -2.87 -13.59
N VAL A 588 37.82 -3.47 -13.97
CA VAL A 588 36.92 -2.92 -15.00
C VAL A 588 36.45 -1.50 -14.63
N SER A 589 36.28 -1.22 -13.33
CA SER A 589 35.85 0.08 -12.81
C SER A 589 37.01 0.98 -12.36
N LYS A 590 38.27 0.66 -12.71
CA LYS A 590 39.44 1.33 -12.15
C LYS A 590 39.50 2.82 -12.48
N GLN A 591 39.24 3.18 -13.74
CA GLN A 591 39.22 4.59 -14.17
C GLN A 591 38.13 5.38 -13.44
N TYR A 592 36.94 4.79 -13.31
CA TYR A 592 35.84 5.36 -12.56
C TYR A 592 36.23 5.62 -11.08
N ILE A 593 36.84 4.63 -10.43
CA ILE A 593 37.31 4.75 -9.04
C ILE A 593 38.36 5.87 -8.90
N LEU A 594 39.31 5.97 -9.83
CA LEU A 594 40.34 7.02 -9.82
C LEU A 594 39.73 8.41 -9.92
N ALA A 595 38.83 8.62 -10.88
CA ALA A 595 38.14 9.89 -11.08
C ALA A 595 37.33 10.30 -9.84
N GLN A 596 36.56 9.35 -9.28
CA GLN A 596 35.71 9.58 -8.12
C GLN A 596 36.47 9.89 -6.82
N LEU A 597 37.72 9.46 -6.71
CA LEU A 597 38.57 9.68 -5.54
C LEU A 597 39.61 10.78 -5.78
N ASN A 598 39.68 11.34 -6.99
CA ASN A 598 40.71 12.29 -7.42
C ASN A 598 42.14 11.78 -7.13
N LEU A 599 42.39 10.50 -7.43
CA LEU A 599 43.69 9.85 -7.24
C LEU A 599 44.44 9.72 -8.57
N PRO A 600 45.78 9.91 -8.58
CA PRO A 600 46.56 9.81 -9.81
C PRO A 600 46.77 8.36 -10.26
N SER A 601 46.80 7.41 -9.32
CA SER A 601 46.97 5.99 -9.61
C SER A 601 46.49 5.14 -8.43
N VAL A 602 46.05 3.92 -8.75
CA VAL A 602 45.65 2.91 -7.77
C VAL A 602 46.11 1.54 -8.25
N THR A 603 46.62 0.72 -7.34
CA THR A 603 47.01 -0.67 -7.63
C THR A 603 46.02 -1.61 -6.95
N LEU A 604 45.60 -2.66 -7.64
CA LEU A 604 44.70 -3.69 -7.12
C LEU A 604 45.51 -4.92 -6.73
N ILE A 605 45.48 -5.30 -5.45
CA ILE A 605 46.24 -6.43 -4.90
C ILE A 605 45.26 -7.44 -4.31
N ASN A 606 45.31 -8.67 -4.81
CA ASN A 606 44.67 -9.82 -4.18
C ASN A 606 45.67 -10.46 -3.20
N LEU A 607 45.34 -10.40 -1.91
CA LEU A 607 46.20 -10.86 -0.82
C LEU A 607 46.53 -12.37 -0.91
N ASP A 608 45.66 -13.15 -1.53
CA ASP A 608 45.79 -14.61 -1.63
C ASP A 608 46.56 -15.04 -2.89
N LYS A 609 46.51 -14.23 -3.96
CA LYS A 609 46.99 -14.60 -5.30
C LYS A 609 48.21 -13.80 -5.79
N ASP A 610 48.37 -12.55 -5.36
CA ASP A 610 49.45 -11.68 -5.86
C ASP A 610 50.65 -11.68 -4.91
N GLU A 611 51.89 -11.72 -5.44
CA GLU A 611 53.10 -11.73 -4.61
C GLU A 611 53.22 -10.49 -3.71
N ALA A 612 52.80 -9.32 -4.22
CA ALA A 612 52.76 -8.06 -3.48
C ALA A 612 51.84 -8.12 -2.24
N GLY A 613 50.92 -9.08 -2.17
CA GLY A 613 50.11 -9.34 -0.97
C GLY A 613 50.94 -9.75 0.24
N LYS A 614 52.15 -10.32 0.04
CA LYS A 614 53.06 -10.69 1.13
C LYS A 614 53.61 -9.45 1.86
N ASP A 615 53.79 -8.35 1.15
CA ASP A 615 54.39 -7.11 1.66
C ASP A 615 53.39 -6.23 2.45
N VAL A 616 52.09 -6.58 2.41
CA VAL A 616 51.05 -5.89 3.18
C VAL A 616 51.16 -6.26 4.68
N PRO A 617 51.24 -5.28 5.60
CA PRO A 617 51.31 -5.56 7.04
C PRO A 617 50.08 -6.31 7.57
N ASP A 618 50.27 -7.25 8.50
CA ASP A 618 49.17 -8.09 9.03
C ASP A 618 48.02 -7.28 9.64
N ARG A 619 48.33 -6.18 10.34
CA ARG A 619 47.34 -5.24 10.87
C ARG A 619 46.42 -4.62 9.80
N ILE A 620 46.88 -4.56 8.55
CA ILE A 620 46.10 -4.04 7.41
C ILE A 620 45.30 -5.20 6.80
N LYS A 621 45.91 -6.37 6.64
CA LYS A 621 45.23 -7.60 6.17
C LYS A 621 44.00 -7.95 7.00
N GLU A 622 44.05 -7.74 8.32
CA GLU A 622 42.91 -7.94 9.23
C GLU A 622 41.67 -7.10 8.88
N ASN A 623 41.82 -5.99 8.15
CA ASN A 623 40.71 -5.13 7.73
C ASN A 623 40.09 -5.55 6.39
N VAL A 624 40.68 -6.53 5.69
CA VAL A 624 40.25 -6.99 4.37
C VAL A 624 39.42 -8.25 4.54
N THR A 625 38.20 -8.26 4.01
CA THR A 625 37.36 -9.46 4.00
C THR A 625 36.64 -9.56 2.66
N PRO A 626 36.30 -10.77 2.18
CA PRO A 626 35.58 -10.90 0.92
C PRO A 626 34.29 -10.07 0.94
N GLY A 627 34.11 -9.26 -0.10
CA GLY A 627 32.99 -8.34 -0.30
C GLY A 627 33.24 -6.95 0.30
N LYS A 628 34.34 -6.76 1.01
CA LYS A 628 34.72 -5.50 1.68
C LYS A 628 36.20 -5.20 1.42
N PRO A 629 36.53 -4.69 0.22
CA PRO A 629 37.89 -4.29 -0.10
C PRO A 629 38.34 -3.15 0.81
N TYR A 630 39.64 -3.07 1.04
CA TYR A 630 40.24 -2.04 1.87
C TYR A 630 41.20 -1.19 1.05
N MET A 631 41.09 0.14 1.14
CA MET A 631 42.01 1.05 0.48
C MET A 631 43.11 1.47 1.45
N TRP A 632 44.34 1.12 1.11
CA TRP A 632 45.55 1.43 1.85
C TRP A 632 46.33 2.55 1.16
N PHE A 633 46.62 3.64 1.88
CA PHE A 633 47.32 4.81 1.33
C PHE A 633 48.82 4.79 1.66
N HIS A 634 49.63 5.27 0.71
CA HIS A 634 51.11 5.44 0.78
C HIS A 634 51.63 6.86 0.53
#